data_AF-A0A2G7M2F4-F1
#
_entry.id   AF-A0A2G7M2F4-F1
#
_cell.length_a   1.000
_cell.length_b   1.000
_cell.length_c   1.000
_cell.angle_alpha   90.00
_cell.angle_beta   90.00
_cell.angle_gamma   90.00
#
_symmetry.space_group_name_H-M   'P 1'
#
loop_
_entity.id
_entity.type
_entity.pdbx_description
1 polymer ?
#
loop_
_entity_poly.entity_id
_entity_poly.type
_entity_poly.pdbx_seq_one_letter_code
_entity_poly.pdbx_strand_id
1 'polypeptide(L)'
;MLVFNVMFLIVGAMGTFYLPIQAATNDPYGPKSMKSPSVLTVKSAPRVANPGVYWYQLDDGSFKADHTTGPTFSRNLNPLSCSSPYPDEKNIPDEVDFSNWPATQWNEYNGYPITSSVLKSIRIKSVTYQTRLQQTSYTGIGETVIRRDSTIVKINTKTGGNHSVSDRTEFENGGKTNQNCVKQVVAYHTPMDIIWEGDLEEEKEIDVTPDSTLTVGETKQMVAKVKTKNYGATQFSEGIDVSRREAETTWWSSDPSIVSIEPKTGMVKAEKPGTAFVRAIWNNGTYLISDTADITVTSEPGLIVNLPNACKADTATPLQAKAILTKSDLSVHDLTAHPKLTWQSSNPAVATIGADGKMTIKGIVGSTTITARFLDNAQQLDEQGTQVLDVKDCTGNGGDGGTDPGNGGVVGCPVTISPPNKGALIESAIMDPSVSGVLKADDRGSEKFDVTRGIPTSEDLYANVMARGYLFQHRWVNMTGTVTYTVNVKKKYHKTWTIPGRASTGPNDPGTPPQPKELDVPVEKPMQVIRQYSYWQIDNLEVYQLNQATISNYALGGYGGTVTLIPNGYTPPTLQSANDDAVTAHVKPVPCKEIDLGTETKSGGDSEPPTPDETSLFQSKAEAEVKENTVNNDKVVFNGATVMDPAPMDKTAPRPETIPQPDMIGDNVLYQNRLTIQNTLVNKADQSTTGEIAYGLIPGNIKGGQDQKFSIQGINSVTVHTPVVNYASVSDDQPHNQKTVPDPTSSALILERPFIVRIPTSGQHLDVTSYPGYGNRDYAKYFRIKQVRFPFDVYNADRSQFIPAKTWVDIPVNQLDTVFYLPVWVDEGHYRIEFRNIAENAPSTFTEQQDANTNLTHHVAADTVPVEVIGRLYDFHVTDIADYNWENVFRKQLGSSEPLGVSYWTGLNSIDGDPRGNLAPFVLPVRPGSHPVQGFSNIAVKTGYHIKFDLKTKGNMFGKQDGVRITPTFYFVSKDGSSRQEVDLYYHRGQERLIRIGSAQDLEKRFVVLNSRLRNVPGTELGDTARYQYTYELTADERNQSSLADYMVKLVDQISHQKTWVGRYDWMILPASIRTLIGPKTDIPSGVSVDRANAAIQRWYGEYSLPADVYTVPKGTNLELLARQNQLDEKASVFMKDGYIVVNFNIETLRDGNTEAPHLQYIYAPLMNQWQMEGFNNRPVDSQGRTWPLKDGDVVFYHADQSSRSDFQSQVPH
;
A
#
# COMPACT_ATOMS: atom_id res chain seq x y z
N MET A 1 14.26 32.15 -62.30
CA MET A 1 12.86 32.60 -62.43
C MET A 1 12.25 32.50 -61.03
N LEU A 2 12.15 33.64 -60.34
CA LEU A 2 10.90 34.31 -59.95
C LEU A 2 10.06 33.51 -58.93
N VAL A 3 9.53 34.01 -57.81
CA VAL A 3 9.65 35.22 -56.96
C VAL A 3 8.49 35.09 -55.94
N PHE A 4 8.76 35.35 -54.66
CA PHE A 4 7.89 35.91 -53.60
C PHE A 4 6.50 35.31 -53.18
N ASN A 5 6.48 34.87 -51.91
CA ASN A 5 5.80 35.44 -50.72
C ASN A 5 4.26 35.41 -50.46
N VAL A 6 3.94 34.87 -49.26
CA VAL A 6 2.96 35.26 -48.20
C VAL A 6 1.46 34.91 -48.40
N MET A 7 0.89 34.06 -47.53
CA MET A 7 0.17 34.47 -46.31
C MET A 7 -0.29 33.26 -45.43
N PHE A 8 -0.38 33.52 -44.13
CA PHE A 8 -0.63 32.65 -42.97
C PHE A 8 -1.89 31.76 -43.00
N LEU A 9 -1.79 30.54 -42.44
CA LEU A 9 -2.80 30.02 -41.51
C LEU A 9 -2.19 29.00 -40.53
N ILE A 10 -2.30 29.32 -39.24
CA ILE A 10 -1.85 28.53 -38.10
C ILE A 10 -2.89 27.44 -37.80
N VAL A 11 -2.46 26.17 -37.79
CA VAL A 11 -3.15 25.09 -37.07
C VAL A 11 -2.11 24.43 -36.18
N GLY A 12 -2.10 24.81 -34.91
CA GLY A 12 -1.29 24.18 -33.87
C GLY A 12 -1.98 22.90 -33.40
N ALA A 13 -1.36 21.75 -33.68
CA ALA A 13 -1.66 20.50 -33.01
C ALA A 13 -0.96 20.51 -31.64
N MET A 14 -1.72 20.68 -30.55
CA MET A 14 -1.23 20.43 -29.20
C MET A 14 -1.07 18.92 -29.00
N GLY A 15 0.16 18.43 -29.11
CA GLY A 15 0.57 17.19 -28.47
C GLY A 15 0.85 17.46 -27.00
N THR A 16 -0.05 17.02 -26.12
CA THR A 16 0.17 17.01 -24.67
C THR A 16 1.13 15.87 -24.33
N PHE A 17 2.34 16.24 -23.93
CA PHE A 17 3.29 15.34 -23.28
C PHE A 17 2.74 15.00 -21.88
N TYR A 18 2.36 13.73 -21.66
CA TYR A 18 2.12 13.20 -20.33
C TYR A 18 3.47 12.83 -19.69
N LEU A 19 3.84 13.55 -18.62
CA LEU A 19 4.92 13.16 -17.71
C LEU A 19 4.38 12.14 -16.69
N PRO A 20 5.18 11.13 -16.28
CA PRO A 20 4.77 10.16 -15.26
C PRO A 20 4.83 10.82 -13.88
N ILE A 21 3.67 11.03 -13.26
CA ILE A 21 3.56 11.44 -11.86
C ILE A 21 3.81 10.20 -10.99
N GLN A 22 4.83 10.28 -10.13
CA GLN A 22 5.07 9.30 -9.06
C GLN A 22 3.83 9.24 -8.16
N ALA A 23 3.27 8.03 -8.02
CA ALA A 23 2.07 7.75 -7.25
C ALA A 23 2.32 7.97 -5.75
N ALA A 24 1.90 9.15 -5.26
CA ALA A 24 1.54 9.34 -3.86
C ALA A 24 0.28 8.51 -3.56
N THR A 25 0.22 7.94 -2.37
CA THR A 25 -0.92 7.22 -1.78
C THR A 25 -2.25 7.89 -2.13
N ASN A 26 -3.15 7.19 -2.82
CA ASN A 26 -4.39 7.76 -3.36
C ASN A 26 -5.41 8.10 -2.27
N ASP A 27 -5.20 9.22 -1.56
CA ASP A 27 -6.29 10.08 -1.10
C ASP A 27 -6.71 10.94 -2.32
N PRO A 28 -7.94 10.79 -2.85
CA PRO A 28 -8.40 11.55 -4.01
C PRO A 28 -8.46 13.08 -3.78
N TYR A 29 -8.28 13.54 -2.55
CA TYR A 29 -8.37 14.96 -2.16
C TYR A 29 -7.01 15.63 -1.92
N GLY A 30 -5.90 14.89 -2.05
CA GLY A 30 -4.54 15.39 -1.87
C GLY A 30 -4.07 15.43 -0.41
N PRO A 31 -2.76 15.25 -0.15
CA PRO A 31 -2.20 15.19 1.20
C PRO A 31 -2.22 16.54 1.93
N LYS A 32 -1.96 16.56 3.23
CA LYS A 32 -1.85 17.80 4.03
C LYS A 32 -0.69 18.70 3.60
N SER A 33 0.43 18.11 3.18
CA SER A 33 1.58 18.82 2.62
C SER A 33 1.98 18.23 1.27
N MET A 34 2.36 19.09 0.33
CA MET A 34 2.84 18.70 -0.99
C MET A 34 4.06 19.54 -1.39
N LYS A 35 5.07 18.86 -1.92
CA LYS A 35 6.24 19.49 -2.54
C LYS A 35 5.95 19.91 -3.98
N SER A 36 6.58 20.99 -4.41
CA SER A 36 6.47 21.49 -5.77
C SER A 36 6.83 20.40 -6.78
N PRO A 37 6.01 20.17 -7.82
CA PRO A 37 6.37 19.29 -8.93
C PRO A 37 7.51 19.87 -9.79
N SER A 38 7.87 21.14 -9.61
CA SER A 38 9.02 21.79 -10.25
C SER A 38 10.09 22.12 -9.21
N VAL A 39 11.34 21.81 -9.52
CA VAL A 39 12.49 22.21 -8.70
C VAL A 39 13.12 23.49 -9.24
N LEU A 40 13.71 24.29 -8.36
CA LEU A 40 14.45 25.49 -8.73
C LEU A 40 15.95 25.24 -8.59
N THR A 41 16.68 25.27 -9.69
CA THR A 41 18.15 25.12 -9.65
C THR A 41 18.84 26.44 -9.29
N VAL A 42 19.62 26.44 -8.21
CA VAL A 42 20.50 27.55 -7.81
C VAL A 42 21.96 27.19 -8.02
N LYS A 43 22.80 28.21 -8.16
CA LYS A 43 24.24 28.07 -8.42
C LYS A 43 25.07 28.47 -7.21
N SER A 44 26.23 27.86 -7.06
CA SER A 44 27.21 28.28 -6.08
C SER A 44 27.90 29.59 -6.48
N ALA A 45 28.55 30.24 -5.52
CA ALA A 45 29.62 31.18 -5.86
C ALA A 45 30.74 30.41 -6.59
N PRO A 46 31.52 31.05 -7.48
CA PRO A 46 32.68 30.42 -8.09
C PRO A 46 33.68 29.95 -7.03
N ARG A 47 34.09 28.69 -7.09
CA ARG A 47 35.15 28.11 -6.25
C ARG A 47 36.34 27.77 -7.12
N VAL A 48 37.53 28.19 -6.70
CA VAL A 48 38.77 27.82 -7.36
C VAL A 48 39.12 26.37 -7.01
N ALA A 49 39.10 25.50 -8.01
CA ALA A 49 39.77 24.21 -7.99
C ALA A 49 41.23 24.42 -8.34
N ASN A 50 42.10 23.57 -7.80
CA ASN A 50 43.51 23.60 -8.18
C ASN A 50 44.03 22.20 -8.53
N PRO A 51 43.47 21.53 -9.57
CA PRO A 51 44.06 20.32 -10.12
C PRO A 51 45.45 20.63 -10.70
N GLY A 52 46.26 19.62 -10.99
CA GLY A 52 47.60 19.83 -11.51
C GLY A 52 48.07 18.73 -12.44
N VAL A 53 48.91 19.10 -13.40
CA VAL A 53 49.65 18.16 -14.24
C VAL A 53 51.03 17.97 -13.63
N TYR A 54 51.35 16.72 -13.29
CA TYR A 54 52.62 16.35 -12.68
C TYR A 54 53.54 15.74 -13.73
N TRP A 55 54.68 16.39 -13.97
CA TRP A 55 55.72 15.91 -14.86
C TRP A 55 56.85 15.27 -14.08
N TYR A 56 57.08 14.00 -14.36
CA TYR A 56 58.07 13.16 -13.72
C TYR A 56 59.32 13.08 -14.58
N GLN A 57 60.47 13.53 -14.07
CA GLN A 57 61.73 13.45 -14.81
C GLN A 57 62.25 12.00 -14.90
N LEU A 58 62.61 11.57 -16.10
CA LEU A 58 63.11 10.24 -16.44
C LEU A 58 64.65 10.17 -16.32
N ASP A 59 65.21 8.96 -16.42
CA ASP A 59 66.67 8.74 -16.29
C ASP A 59 67.47 9.49 -17.36
N ASP A 60 66.97 9.55 -18.59
CA ASP A 60 67.58 10.31 -19.69
C ASP A 60 67.46 11.84 -19.52
N GLY A 61 66.84 12.30 -18.44
CA GLY A 61 66.61 13.70 -18.11
C GLY A 61 65.38 14.30 -18.76
N SER A 62 64.65 13.56 -19.61
CA SER A 62 63.36 13.97 -20.20
C SER A 62 62.22 13.86 -19.18
N PHE A 63 60.98 14.19 -19.55
CA PHE A 63 59.83 14.23 -18.65
C PHE A 63 58.65 13.40 -19.17
N LYS A 64 57.87 12.83 -18.24
CA LYS A 64 56.61 12.12 -18.52
C LYS A 64 55.49 12.68 -17.63
N ALA A 65 54.31 12.94 -18.21
CA ALA A 65 53.09 13.20 -17.46
C ALA A 65 52.09 12.06 -17.73
N ASP A 66 51.56 11.46 -16.67
CA ASP A 66 50.50 10.44 -16.77
C ASP A 66 49.13 11.12 -16.70
N HIS A 67 48.21 10.72 -17.58
CA HIS A 67 46.85 11.21 -17.62
C HIS A 67 45.91 10.13 -18.20
N THR A 68 44.59 10.33 -18.07
CA THR A 68 43.55 9.32 -18.38
C THR A 68 43.54 8.74 -19.80
N THR A 69 44.19 9.36 -20.77
CA THR A 69 44.29 8.85 -22.15
C THR A 69 45.64 8.20 -22.49
N GLY A 70 46.52 8.06 -21.50
CA GLY A 70 47.87 7.50 -21.63
C GLY A 70 48.96 8.52 -21.28
N PRO A 71 50.24 8.12 -21.18
CA PRO A 71 51.33 9.03 -20.83
C PRO A 71 51.73 9.94 -22.00
N THR A 72 52.03 11.20 -21.68
CA THR A 72 52.69 12.14 -22.60
C THR A 72 54.14 12.35 -22.20
N PHE A 73 55.04 12.26 -23.18
CA PHE A 73 56.47 12.46 -23.00
C PHE A 73 56.92 13.82 -23.56
N SER A 74 57.88 14.44 -22.87
CA SER A 74 58.42 15.75 -23.22
C SER A 74 59.92 15.81 -23.01
N ARG A 75 60.63 16.58 -23.85
CA ARG A 75 62.07 16.82 -23.67
C ARG A 75 62.28 17.81 -22.54
N ASN A 76 63.41 17.75 -21.85
CA ASN A 76 63.80 18.80 -20.90
C ASN A 76 64.40 19.99 -21.65
N LEU A 77 63.83 21.19 -21.47
CA LEU A 77 64.28 22.43 -22.12
C LEU A 77 65.43 23.12 -21.38
N ASN A 78 65.75 22.68 -20.16
CA ASN A 78 66.94 23.12 -19.43
C ASN A 78 67.81 21.93 -19.05
N PRO A 79 68.36 21.18 -20.04
CA PRO A 79 69.04 19.91 -19.81
C PRO A 79 70.42 20.08 -19.15
N LEU A 80 70.98 21.29 -19.10
CA LEU A 80 72.28 21.58 -18.49
C LEU A 80 72.18 22.01 -17.01
N SER A 81 70.97 22.22 -16.49
CA SER A 81 70.74 22.62 -15.10
C SER A 81 70.16 21.47 -14.28
N CYS A 82 70.87 21.06 -13.23
CA CYS A 82 70.36 20.08 -12.27
C CYS A 82 69.32 20.68 -11.30
N SER A 83 69.32 22.00 -11.10
CA SER A 83 68.47 22.67 -10.10
C SER A 83 67.09 23.07 -10.65
N SER A 84 66.98 23.34 -11.95
CA SER A 84 65.74 23.82 -12.56
C SER A 84 65.41 23.17 -13.91
N PRO A 85 65.37 21.83 -14.04
CA PRO A 85 64.90 21.16 -15.26
C PRO A 85 63.38 21.33 -15.44
N TYR A 86 62.88 21.45 -16.66
CA TYR A 86 61.45 21.53 -16.95
C TYR A 86 61.09 21.01 -18.35
N PRO A 87 59.87 20.45 -18.52
CA PRO A 87 59.44 19.88 -19.80
C PRO A 87 59.22 20.95 -20.87
N ASP A 88 59.36 20.55 -22.14
CA ASP A 88 58.83 21.27 -23.30
C ASP A 88 57.29 21.36 -23.25
N GLU A 89 56.72 22.38 -23.89
CA GLU A 89 55.27 22.61 -23.87
C GLU A 89 54.53 21.46 -24.56
N LYS A 90 53.63 20.78 -23.84
CA LYS A 90 52.83 19.67 -24.36
C LYS A 90 51.37 19.80 -24.00
N ASN A 91 50.53 19.26 -24.87
CA ASN A 91 49.10 19.15 -24.65
C ASN A 91 48.77 17.90 -23.82
N ILE A 92 47.96 18.05 -22.77
CA ILE A 92 47.65 17.05 -21.75
C ILE A 92 46.13 16.98 -21.58
N PRO A 93 45.46 16.02 -22.26
CA PRO A 93 44.05 15.74 -22.06
C PRO A 93 43.82 14.82 -20.86
N ASP A 94 42.97 15.24 -19.93
CA ASP A 94 42.71 14.49 -18.71
C ASP A 94 41.24 14.48 -18.28
N GLU A 95 40.84 13.55 -17.41
CA GLU A 95 39.54 13.54 -16.75
C GLU A 95 39.75 13.65 -15.25
N VAL A 96 39.30 14.75 -14.67
CA VAL A 96 39.53 15.09 -13.27
C VAL A 96 38.23 15.02 -12.49
N ASP A 97 38.24 14.37 -11.33
CA ASP A 97 37.12 14.41 -10.38
C ASP A 97 37.20 15.67 -9.51
N PHE A 98 36.23 16.56 -9.69
CA PHE A 98 36.15 17.83 -8.97
C PHE A 98 35.41 17.72 -7.63
N SER A 99 34.97 16.52 -7.21
CA SER A 99 34.33 16.28 -5.90
C SER A 99 35.18 16.74 -4.70
N ASN A 100 36.50 16.76 -4.84
CA ASN A 100 37.45 17.26 -3.84
C ASN A 100 37.38 18.78 -3.59
N TRP A 101 36.66 19.54 -4.44
CA TRP A 101 36.45 20.98 -4.30
C TRP A 101 34.95 21.35 -4.26
N PRO A 102 34.18 20.92 -3.22
CA PRO A 102 32.73 21.15 -3.14
C PRO A 102 32.37 22.64 -3.02
N ALA A 103 31.14 23.08 -3.30
CA ALA A 103 30.79 24.49 -3.05
C ALA A 103 30.97 24.88 -1.57
N THR A 104 31.70 25.98 -1.30
CA THR A 104 31.84 26.55 0.06
C THR A 104 30.78 27.60 0.37
N GLN A 105 30.25 28.25 -0.67
CA GLN A 105 29.24 29.29 -0.57
C GLN A 105 28.25 29.18 -1.74
N TRP A 106 26.97 29.30 -1.43
CA TRP A 106 25.90 29.32 -2.42
C TRP A 106 25.33 30.72 -2.58
N ASN A 107 24.88 31.06 -3.80
CA ASN A 107 24.21 32.34 -4.01
C ASN A 107 22.88 32.33 -3.26
N GLU A 108 22.60 33.43 -2.56
CA GLU A 108 21.31 33.61 -1.90
C GLU A 108 20.17 33.59 -2.93
N TYR A 109 19.03 33.04 -2.55
CA TYR A 109 17.83 33.07 -3.36
C TYR A 109 16.75 33.86 -2.62
N ASN A 110 16.28 34.96 -3.23
CA ASN A 110 15.26 35.85 -2.65
C ASN A 110 15.54 36.28 -1.20
N GLY A 111 16.81 36.55 -0.87
CA GLY A 111 17.23 36.99 0.47
C GLY A 111 17.38 35.85 1.50
N TYR A 112 17.22 34.59 1.09
CA TYR A 112 17.50 33.43 1.95
C TYR A 112 18.94 32.91 1.73
N PRO A 113 19.74 32.78 2.79
CA PRO A 113 21.05 32.16 2.70
C PRO A 113 20.90 30.67 2.38
N ILE A 114 21.55 30.21 1.32
CA ILE A 114 21.48 28.81 0.87
C ILE A 114 22.66 28.04 1.45
N THR A 115 22.38 26.92 2.11
CA THR A 115 23.37 25.98 2.63
C THR A 115 23.26 24.64 1.89
N SER A 116 24.31 23.82 1.92
CA SER A 116 24.30 22.49 1.30
C SER A 116 23.22 21.56 1.85
N SER A 117 22.74 21.79 3.08
CA SER A 117 21.71 20.97 3.73
C SER A 117 20.30 21.15 3.16
N VAL A 118 20.01 22.26 2.48
CA VAL A 118 18.68 22.52 1.87
C VAL A 118 18.62 22.16 0.37
N LEU A 119 19.75 21.75 -0.21
CA LEU A 119 19.88 21.44 -1.64
C LEU A 119 19.76 19.94 -1.91
N LYS A 120 19.16 19.59 -3.05
CA LYS A 120 19.12 18.25 -3.63
C LYS A 120 19.90 18.20 -4.94
N SER A 121 20.27 17.00 -5.38
CA SER A 121 20.90 16.76 -6.69
C SER A 121 22.09 17.68 -7.01
N ILE A 122 22.99 17.88 -6.04
CA ILE A 122 24.17 18.74 -6.17
C ILE A 122 25.08 18.18 -7.27
N ARG A 123 25.39 19.01 -8.27
CA ARG A 123 26.15 18.63 -9.47
C ARG A 123 26.97 19.80 -9.98
N ILE A 124 27.90 19.53 -10.90
CA ILE A 124 28.72 20.58 -11.51
C ILE A 124 27.92 21.26 -12.61
N LYS A 125 27.79 22.59 -12.55
CA LYS A 125 27.20 23.38 -13.62
C LYS A 125 28.21 23.71 -14.70
N SER A 126 29.36 24.24 -14.29
CA SER A 126 30.43 24.63 -15.22
C SER A 126 31.77 24.54 -14.52
N VAL A 127 32.78 24.16 -15.28
CA VAL A 127 34.18 24.35 -14.89
C VAL A 127 34.87 25.13 -15.99
N THR A 128 35.46 26.27 -15.68
CA THR A 128 36.14 27.10 -16.67
C THR A 128 37.59 27.30 -16.29
N TYR A 129 38.48 27.30 -17.28
CA TYR A 129 39.84 27.75 -17.06
C TYR A 129 39.83 29.22 -16.62
N GLN A 130 40.72 29.59 -15.71
CA GLN A 130 40.84 30.99 -15.25
C GLN A 130 41.30 31.90 -16.39
N THR A 131 41.18 33.22 -16.21
CA THR A 131 41.53 34.18 -17.26
C THR A 131 43.01 34.09 -17.66
N ARG A 132 43.35 34.44 -18.91
CA ARG A 132 44.74 34.34 -19.43
C ARG A 132 45.79 35.07 -18.60
N LEU A 133 45.42 36.13 -17.87
CA LEU A 133 46.35 36.87 -16.99
C LEU A 133 46.72 36.08 -15.72
N GLN A 134 45.93 35.06 -15.35
CA GLN A 134 46.10 34.22 -14.17
C GLN A 134 46.63 32.81 -14.52
N GLN A 135 46.60 32.44 -15.80
CA GLN A 135 47.10 31.19 -16.36
C GLN A 135 48.64 31.18 -16.52
N THR A 136 49.39 31.44 -15.44
CA THR A 136 50.86 31.49 -15.53
C THR A 136 51.50 30.11 -15.66
N SER A 137 50.86 29.06 -15.14
CA SER A 137 51.35 27.68 -15.09
C SER A 137 50.79 26.74 -16.16
N TYR A 138 49.79 27.17 -16.93
CA TYR A 138 49.18 26.33 -17.97
C TYR A 138 48.46 27.17 -19.02
N THR A 139 48.10 26.58 -20.16
CA THR A 139 47.14 27.16 -21.11
C THR A 139 45.98 26.19 -21.31
N GLY A 140 44.74 26.60 -21.01
CA GLY A 140 43.56 25.78 -21.28
C GLY A 140 43.25 25.67 -22.77
N ILE A 141 42.94 24.47 -23.27
CA ILE A 141 42.57 24.21 -24.66
C ILE A 141 41.10 23.78 -24.74
N GLY A 142 40.34 24.46 -25.61
CA GLY A 142 38.94 24.15 -25.87
C GLY A 142 38.04 24.44 -24.67
N GLU A 143 36.79 23.97 -24.77
CA GLU A 143 35.85 23.97 -23.65
C GLU A 143 36.01 22.71 -22.82
N THR A 144 35.76 22.80 -21.51
CA THR A 144 35.70 21.64 -20.64
C THR A 144 34.43 20.85 -20.91
N VAL A 145 34.47 19.53 -20.72
CA VAL A 145 33.30 18.67 -20.94
C VAL A 145 32.95 17.95 -19.64
N ILE A 146 31.83 18.34 -19.04
CA ILE A 146 31.28 17.69 -17.85
C ILE A 146 30.61 16.38 -18.30
N ARG A 147 30.96 15.25 -17.69
CA ARG A 147 30.21 14.00 -17.89
C ARG A 147 28.81 14.18 -17.31
N ARG A 148 27.76 13.79 -18.04
CA ARG A 148 26.36 13.94 -17.57
C ARG A 148 26.22 13.40 -16.15
N ASP A 149 25.62 14.21 -15.28
CA ASP A 149 25.30 13.91 -13.88
C ASP A 149 26.51 13.38 -13.06
N SER A 150 27.72 13.83 -13.39
CA SER A 150 28.96 13.40 -12.76
C SER A 150 29.77 14.58 -12.21
N THR A 151 30.65 14.31 -11.24
CA THR A 151 31.67 15.24 -10.75
C THR A 151 32.96 15.19 -11.57
N ILE A 152 33.02 14.32 -12.59
CA ILE A 152 34.18 14.15 -13.46
C ILE A 152 34.08 15.08 -14.67
N VAL A 153 35.13 15.85 -14.91
CA VAL A 153 35.21 16.81 -16.02
C VAL A 153 36.43 16.51 -16.88
N LYS A 154 36.21 16.40 -18.18
CA LYS A 154 37.27 16.29 -19.19
C LYS A 154 37.87 17.67 -19.41
N ILE A 155 39.18 17.77 -19.21
CA ILE A 155 39.96 18.98 -19.39
C ILE A 155 41.11 18.69 -20.36
N ASN A 156 41.67 19.74 -20.95
CA ASN A 156 42.77 19.66 -21.88
C ASN A 156 43.65 20.89 -21.68
N THR A 157 44.88 20.68 -21.24
CA THR A 157 45.76 21.79 -20.85
C THR A 157 47.11 21.65 -21.50
N LYS A 158 47.75 22.78 -21.82
CA LYS A 158 49.18 22.81 -22.09
C LYS A 158 49.96 23.14 -20.86
N THR A 159 50.99 22.37 -20.57
CA THR A 159 51.93 22.61 -19.47
C THR A 159 53.36 22.36 -19.95
N GLY A 160 54.37 22.90 -19.26
CA GLY A 160 55.75 22.96 -19.75
C GLY A 160 56.06 24.18 -20.63
N GLY A 161 57.29 24.32 -21.11
CA GLY A 161 57.74 25.47 -21.91
C GLY A 161 57.93 26.73 -21.07
N ASN A 162 57.32 27.84 -21.51
CA ASN A 162 57.40 29.15 -20.83
C ASN A 162 56.42 29.28 -19.65
N HIS A 163 55.63 28.25 -19.36
CA HIS A 163 54.73 28.24 -18.21
C HIS A 163 55.53 28.18 -16.90
N SER A 164 55.05 28.89 -15.89
CA SER A 164 55.63 28.93 -14.56
C SER A 164 55.39 27.60 -13.85
N VAL A 165 56.46 27.00 -13.33
CA VAL A 165 56.37 25.81 -12.48
C VAL A 165 55.64 26.18 -11.18
N SER A 166 54.59 25.43 -10.84
CA SER A 166 53.80 25.69 -9.63
C SER A 166 54.43 25.08 -8.39
N ASP A 167 54.92 23.84 -8.52
CA ASP A 167 55.65 23.16 -7.47
C ASP A 167 56.78 22.33 -8.07
N ARG A 168 57.87 22.24 -7.33
CA ARG A 168 59.04 21.43 -7.67
C ARG A 168 59.44 20.67 -6.44
N THR A 169 59.34 19.36 -6.54
CA THR A 169 59.79 18.45 -5.51
C THR A 169 60.86 17.53 -6.08
N GLU A 170 61.85 17.22 -5.25
CA GLU A 170 62.75 16.13 -5.58
C GLU A 170 61.97 14.82 -5.55
N PHE A 171 62.32 13.87 -6.41
CA PHE A 171 61.79 12.52 -6.28
C PHE A 171 62.07 12.00 -4.85
N GLU A 172 61.04 11.58 -4.10
CA GLU A 172 61.16 11.16 -2.69
C GLU A 172 62.23 10.08 -2.45
N ASN A 173 62.60 9.31 -3.47
CA ASN A 173 63.62 8.27 -3.41
C ASN A 173 65.03 8.73 -3.84
N GLY A 174 65.26 10.02 -4.12
CA GLY A 174 66.56 10.56 -4.51
C GLY A 174 67.08 10.09 -5.87
N GLY A 175 66.21 9.58 -6.75
CA GLY A 175 66.56 9.07 -8.07
C GLY A 175 67.31 10.10 -8.90
N LYS A 176 68.33 9.70 -9.66
CA LYS A 176 69.18 10.62 -10.43
C LYS A 176 69.05 10.42 -11.94
N THR A 177 69.25 11.48 -12.71
CA THR A 177 69.38 11.40 -14.17
C THR A 177 70.74 10.79 -14.53
N ASN A 178 70.92 10.42 -15.80
CA ASN A 178 72.18 9.93 -16.37
C ASN A 178 73.32 10.96 -16.25
N GLN A 179 73.01 12.24 -16.00
CA GLN A 179 73.96 13.30 -15.71
C GLN A 179 74.22 13.50 -14.20
N ASN A 180 73.76 12.56 -13.36
CA ASN A 180 73.90 12.56 -11.90
C ASN A 180 73.17 13.74 -11.19
N CYS A 181 72.20 14.37 -11.85
CA CYS A 181 71.30 15.35 -11.23
C CYS A 181 70.18 14.63 -10.46
N VAL A 182 69.73 15.15 -9.31
CA VAL A 182 68.53 14.63 -8.63
C VAL A 182 67.31 14.90 -9.50
N LYS A 183 66.55 13.85 -9.82
CA LYS A 183 65.32 13.93 -10.61
C LYS A 183 64.27 14.75 -9.88
N GLN A 184 63.57 15.56 -10.66
CA GLN A 184 62.54 16.46 -10.16
C GLN A 184 61.16 15.99 -10.62
N VAL A 185 60.17 16.14 -9.75
CA VAL A 185 58.75 16.23 -10.13
C VAL A 185 58.43 17.70 -10.28
N VAL A 186 57.92 18.06 -11.45
CA VAL A 186 57.55 19.43 -11.78
C VAL A 186 56.04 19.46 -11.96
N ALA A 187 55.34 20.09 -11.03
CA ALA A 187 53.90 20.23 -11.07
C ALA A 187 53.52 21.58 -11.69
N TYR A 188 52.55 21.54 -12.59
CA TYR A 188 51.87 22.71 -13.12
C TYR A 188 50.44 22.64 -12.64
N HIS A 189 50.12 23.43 -11.62
CA HIS A 189 48.75 23.58 -11.18
C HIS A 189 47.93 24.25 -12.28
N THR A 190 46.73 23.75 -12.49
CA THR A 190 45.76 24.24 -13.44
C THR A 190 44.59 24.79 -12.66
N PRO A 191 44.71 25.98 -12.02
CA PRO A 191 43.60 26.56 -11.28
C PRO A 191 42.41 26.84 -12.20
N MET A 192 41.23 26.35 -11.81
CA MET A 192 39.99 26.41 -12.60
C MET A 192 38.84 26.89 -11.73
N ASP A 193 37.91 27.64 -12.29
CA ASP A 193 36.73 28.10 -11.59
C ASP A 193 35.60 27.09 -11.77
N ILE A 194 35.10 26.53 -10.67
CA ILE A 194 33.96 25.64 -10.62
C ILE A 194 32.73 26.43 -10.17
N ILE A 195 31.62 26.23 -10.86
CA ILE A 195 30.30 26.60 -10.37
C ILE A 195 29.51 25.30 -10.19
N TRP A 196 29.08 25.04 -8.96
CA TRP A 196 28.16 23.96 -8.64
C TRP A 196 26.72 24.45 -8.85
N GLU A 197 25.81 23.53 -9.13
CA GLU A 197 24.38 23.77 -9.05
C GLU A 197 23.70 22.71 -8.19
N GLY A 198 22.58 23.09 -7.58
CA GLY A 198 21.77 22.21 -6.75
C GLY A 198 20.31 22.66 -6.83
N ASP A 199 19.41 21.73 -6.60
CA ASP A 199 17.99 21.94 -6.75
C ASP A 199 17.37 22.26 -5.38
N LEU A 200 16.59 23.34 -5.33
CA LEU A 200 15.73 23.72 -4.22
C LEU A 200 14.31 23.23 -4.48
N GLU A 201 13.66 22.77 -3.42
CA GLU A 201 12.26 22.38 -3.41
C GLU A 201 11.46 23.41 -2.62
N GLU A 202 10.28 23.77 -3.12
CA GLU A 202 9.25 24.48 -2.35
C GLU A 202 8.26 23.45 -1.82
N GLU A 203 7.74 23.68 -0.61
CA GLU A 203 6.73 22.83 0.01
C GLU A 203 5.56 23.69 0.52
N LYS A 204 4.33 23.22 0.31
CA LYS A 204 3.12 23.87 0.82
C LYS A 204 2.35 22.93 1.72
N GLU A 205 1.92 23.45 2.85
CA GLU A 205 1.10 22.75 3.85
C GLU A 205 -0.19 23.55 4.06
N ILE A 206 -1.33 22.87 4.19
CA ILE A 206 -2.61 23.50 4.53
C ILE A 206 -3.01 23.11 5.95
N ASP A 207 -3.46 24.11 6.72
CA ASP A 207 -4.05 23.93 8.04
C ASP A 207 -5.51 24.39 8.02
N VAL A 208 -6.42 23.52 8.41
CA VAL A 208 -7.84 23.85 8.60
C VAL A 208 -8.13 23.99 10.09
N THR A 209 -8.64 25.15 10.49
CA THR A 209 -8.88 25.49 11.90
C THR A 209 -10.14 26.35 12.06
N PRO A 210 -10.68 26.47 13.28
CA PRO A 210 -10.38 25.65 14.46
C PRO A 210 -11.32 24.44 14.55
N ASP A 211 -10.82 23.34 15.12
CA ASP A 211 -11.71 22.35 15.73
C ASP A 211 -12.64 23.07 16.71
N SER A 212 -13.93 22.79 16.63
CA SER A 212 -14.94 23.58 17.32
C SER A 212 -16.01 22.71 17.93
N THR A 213 -16.50 23.13 19.10
CA THR A 213 -17.76 22.62 19.67
C THR A 213 -18.84 23.67 19.46
N LEU A 214 -19.93 23.30 18.78
CA LEU A 214 -21.04 24.18 18.44
C LEU A 214 -22.34 23.67 19.07
N THR A 215 -23.27 24.56 19.36
CA THR A 215 -24.65 24.18 19.73
C THR A 215 -25.53 24.05 18.49
N VAL A 216 -26.58 23.21 18.52
CA VAL A 216 -27.49 23.05 17.38
C VAL A 216 -28.06 24.41 16.93
N GLY A 217 -27.89 24.75 15.65
CA GLY A 217 -28.29 26.03 15.05
C GLY A 217 -27.17 27.09 15.00
N GLU A 218 -26.07 26.89 15.72
CA GLU A 218 -24.91 27.80 15.70
C GLU A 218 -24.13 27.69 14.39
N THR A 219 -23.60 28.82 13.92
CA THR A 219 -22.77 28.88 12.71
C THR A 219 -21.35 29.31 13.04
N LYS A 220 -20.36 28.75 12.35
CA LYS A 220 -18.94 29.09 12.53
C LYS A 220 -18.23 29.24 11.20
N GLN A 221 -17.38 30.24 11.07
CA GLN A 221 -16.52 30.42 9.90
C GLN A 221 -15.25 29.57 10.09
N MET A 222 -15.03 28.61 9.20
CA MET A 222 -13.78 27.85 9.14
C MET A 222 -12.70 28.64 8.41
N VAL A 223 -11.44 28.39 8.78
CA VAL A 223 -10.26 29.03 8.21
C VAL A 223 -9.29 27.97 7.71
N ALA A 224 -9.00 28.01 6.40
CA ALA A 224 -7.95 27.25 5.74
C ALA A 224 -6.76 28.17 5.47
N LYS A 225 -5.60 27.90 6.08
CA LYS A 225 -4.36 28.64 5.83
C LYS A 225 -3.35 27.78 5.11
N VAL A 226 -2.85 28.26 3.97
CA VAL A 226 -1.75 27.63 3.24
C VAL A 226 -0.44 28.26 3.66
N LYS A 227 0.38 27.49 4.34
CA LYS A 227 1.77 27.81 4.67
C LYS A 227 2.67 27.43 3.50
N THR A 228 3.67 28.26 3.24
CA THR A 228 4.66 27.98 2.20
C THR A 228 6.05 27.99 2.82
N LYS A 229 6.78 26.90 2.63
CA LYS A 229 8.21 26.84 2.80
C LYS A 229 8.83 27.12 1.44
N ASN A 230 9.13 28.40 1.20
CA ASN A 230 9.69 28.87 -0.06
C ASN A 230 11.02 28.18 -0.36
N TYR A 231 11.44 28.21 -1.63
CA TYR A 231 12.77 27.76 -2.05
C TYR A 231 13.88 28.38 -1.18
N GLY A 232 14.65 27.54 -0.50
CA GLY A 232 15.75 27.96 0.38
C GLY A 232 15.35 28.33 1.81
N ALA A 233 14.06 28.42 2.13
CA ALA A 233 13.59 28.65 3.49
C ALA A 233 13.68 27.37 4.34
N THR A 234 14.13 27.49 5.59
CA THR A 234 14.18 26.35 6.53
C THR A 234 12.87 26.17 7.30
N GLN A 235 12.02 27.20 7.34
CA GLN A 235 10.75 27.23 8.06
C GLN A 235 9.59 27.63 7.13
N PHE A 236 8.39 27.20 7.49
CA PHE A 236 7.15 27.60 6.83
C PHE A 236 6.77 29.05 7.17
N SER A 237 6.12 29.75 6.24
CA SER A 237 5.55 31.08 6.47
C SER A 237 4.37 31.05 7.47
N GLU A 238 3.92 32.22 7.94
CA GLU A 238 2.77 32.35 8.86
C GLU A 238 1.42 31.83 8.30
N GLY A 239 1.37 31.50 7.01
CA GLY A 239 0.19 30.95 6.34
C GLY A 239 -0.73 32.03 5.78
N ILE A 240 -1.16 31.86 4.53
CA ILE A 240 -2.11 32.75 3.86
C ILE A 240 -3.49 32.13 3.93
N ASP A 241 -4.49 32.91 4.35
CA ASP A 241 -5.88 32.49 4.35
C ASP A 241 -6.39 32.30 2.90
N VAL A 242 -6.80 31.08 2.59
CA VAL A 242 -7.36 30.69 1.29
C VAL A 242 -8.85 30.30 1.37
N SER A 243 -9.48 30.45 2.54
CA SER A 243 -10.81 29.91 2.85
C SER A 243 -11.90 30.33 1.86
N ARG A 244 -11.79 31.55 1.33
CA ARG A 244 -12.79 32.18 0.43
C ARG A 244 -12.31 32.33 -1.01
N ARG A 245 -11.23 31.66 -1.39
CA ARG A 245 -10.74 31.68 -2.77
C ARG A 245 -11.54 30.69 -3.60
N GLU A 246 -12.75 31.08 -4.02
CA GLU A 246 -13.71 30.16 -4.67
C GLU A 246 -13.18 29.41 -5.90
N ALA A 247 -12.18 29.95 -6.59
CA ALA A 247 -11.55 29.31 -7.74
C ALA A 247 -10.52 28.23 -7.37
N GLU A 248 -10.05 28.22 -6.12
CA GLU A 248 -8.96 27.35 -5.65
C GLU A 248 -9.37 26.46 -4.48
N THR A 249 -10.28 26.91 -3.61
CA THR A 249 -10.66 26.20 -2.38
C THR A 249 -12.08 25.69 -2.45
N THR A 250 -12.29 24.40 -2.20
CA THR A 250 -13.61 23.79 -2.04
C THR A 250 -13.75 23.19 -0.65
N TRP A 251 -14.88 23.43 -0.01
CA TRP A 251 -15.21 22.90 1.30
C TRP A 251 -16.23 21.76 1.23
N TRP A 252 -16.08 20.78 2.11
CA TRP A 252 -17.00 19.64 2.21
C TRP A 252 -17.08 19.12 3.65
N SER A 253 -18.22 18.52 4.02
CA SER A 253 -18.48 17.92 5.33
C SER A 253 -18.63 16.42 5.23
N SER A 254 -18.01 15.70 6.16
CA SER A 254 -18.11 14.23 6.27
C SER A 254 -19.52 13.73 6.56
N ASP A 255 -20.33 14.52 7.27
CA ASP A 255 -21.76 14.26 7.47
C ASP A 255 -22.55 15.59 7.46
N PRO A 256 -23.12 15.99 6.30
CA PRO A 256 -23.94 17.18 6.18
C PRO A 256 -25.20 17.20 7.06
N SER A 257 -25.61 16.05 7.61
CA SER A 257 -26.77 15.95 8.50
C SER A 257 -26.46 16.33 9.95
N ILE A 258 -25.18 16.29 10.34
CA ILE A 258 -24.66 16.74 11.64
C ILE A 258 -24.14 18.17 11.51
N VAL A 259 -23.31 18.45 10.50
CA VAL A 259 -22.74 19.77 10.21
C VAL A 259 -22.81 20.04 8.72
N SER A 260 -23.61 21.02 8.31
CA SER A 260 -23.63 21.51 6.92
C SER A 260 -22.54 22.56 6.73
N ILE A 261 -21.93 22.65 5.53
CA ILE A 261 -20.88 23.63 5.20
C ILE A 261 -21.13 24.25 3.83
N GLU A 262 -20.97 25.57 3.74
CA GLU A 262 -21.08 26.31 2.48
C GLU A 262 -19.82 26.10 1.62
N PRO A 263 -19.90 25.43 0.45
CA PRO A 263 -18.72 24.95 -0.29
C PRO A 263 -17.73 26.03 -0.73
N LYS A 264 -18.20 27.28 -0.88
CA LYS A 264 -17.41 28.42 -1.38
C LYS A 264 -16.81 29.30 -0.29
N THR A 265 -17.42 29.30 0.89
CA THR A 265 -17.06 30.23 1.95
C THR A 265 -16.47 29.55 3.17
N GLY A 266 -16.70 28.26 3.37
CA GLY A 266 -16.29 27.53 4.56
C GLY A 266 -17.11 27.87 5.81
N MET A 267 -18.30 28.45 5.66
CA MET A 267 -19.21 28.69 6.77
C MET A 267 -19.93 27.38 7.12
N VAL A 268 -19.73 26.90 8.34
CA VAL A 268 -20.43 25.72 8.87
C VAL A 268 -21.67 26.11 9.67
N LYS A 269 -22.69 25.24 9.66
CA LYS A 269 -23.88 25.32 10.50
C LYS A 269 -24.10 23.98 11.18
N ALA A 270 -24.28 24.02 12.50
CA ALA A 270 -24.59 22.86 13.31
C ALA A 270 -26.05 22.45 13.13
N GLU A 271 -26.31 21.25 12.62
CA GLU A 271 -27.66 20.76 12.29
C GLU A 271 -28.18 19.78 13.35
N LYS A 272 -27.35 18.83 13.81
CA LYS A 272 -27.74 17.81 14.79
C LYS A 272 -26.59 17.45 15.72
N PRO A 273 -26.86 17.01 16.97
CA PRO A 273 -25.83 16.52 17.88
C PRO A 273 -25.05 15.35 17.27
N GLY A 274 -23.72 15.38 17.42
CA GLY A 274 -22.81 14.41 16.83
C GLY A 274 -21.47 15.05 16.47
N THR A 275 -20.52 14.25 15.99
CA THR A 275 -19.20 14.73 15.55
C THR A 275 -19.02 14.44 14.08
N ALA A 276 -18.64 15.46 13.31
CA ALA A 276 -18.30 15.36 11.90
C ALA A 276 -17.08 16.24 11.63
N PHE A 277 -16.17 15.80 10.75
CA PHE A 277 -15.09 16.65 10.28
C PHE A 277 -15.49 17.40 8.99
N VAL A 278 -14.94 18.59 8.83
CA VAL A 278 -15.03 19.37 7.59
C VAL A 278 -13.65 19.45 6.95
N ARG A 279 -13.60 19.35 5.62
CA ARG A 279 -12.37 19.34 4.83
C ARG A 279 -12.30 20.58 3.95
N ALA A 280 -11.14 21.25 3.92
CA ALA A 280 -10.80 22.20 2.86
C ALA A 280 -9.86 21.54 1.86
N ILE A 281 -10.21 21.60 0.58
CA ILE A 281 -9.38 21.11 -0.52
C ILE A 281 -8.91 22.35 -1.28
N TRP A 282 -7.60 22.60 -1.27
CA TRP A 282 -6.99 23.69 -2.03
C TRP A 282 -6.26 23.15 -3.25
N ASN A 283 -6.72 23.58 -4.42
CA ASN A 283 -6.16 23.26 -5.72
C ASN A 283 -5.95 24.53 -6.52
N ASN A 284 -4.69 24.94 -6.69
CA ASN A 284 -4.33 26.12 -7.50
C ASN A 284 -3.80 25.75 -8.91
N GLY A 285 -4.00 24.50 -9.34
CA GLY A 285 -3.49 23.95 -10.60
C GLY A 285 -2.06 23.42 -10.54
N THR A 286 -1.26 23.77 -9.53
CA THR A 286 0.09 23.22 -9.31
C THR A 286 0.15 22.30 -8.09
N TYR A 287 -0.55 22.68 -7.03
CA TYR A 287 -0.64 21.93 -5.78
C TYR A 287 -2.07 21.47 -5.55
N LEU A 288 -2.22 20.24 -5.06
CA LEU A 288 -3.48 19.69 -4.56
C LEU A 288 -3.24 19.19 -3.13
N ILE A 289 -3.68 19.97 -2.15
CA ILE A 289 -3.52 19.65 -0.72
C ILE A 289 -4.85 19.80 0.02
N SER A 290 -5.05 19.00 1.05
CA SER A 290 -6.25 19.08 1.89
C SER A 290 -5.95 18.80 3.35
N ASP A 291 -6.74 19.42 4.23
CA ASP A 291 -6.69 19.18 5.68
C ASP A 291 -8.12 19.26 6.25
N THR A 292 -8.29 18.76 7.47
CA THR A 292 -9.60 18.63 8.12
C THR A 292 -9.62 19.28 9.49
N ALA A 293 -10.80 19.76 9.90
CA ALA A 293 -11.08 20.14 11.29
C ALA A 293 -12.32 19.41 11.80
N ASP A 294 -12.27 18.99 13.06
CA ASP A 294 -13.33 18.28 13.74
C ASP A 294 -14.36 19.26 14.34
N ILE A 295 -15.63 19.04 14.02
CA ILE A 295 -16.75 19.81 14.57
C ILE A 295 -17.62 18.89 15.41
N THR A 296 -17.73 19.19 16.69
CA THR A 296 -18.64 18.50 17.61
C THR A 296 -19.86 19.37 17.86
N VAL A 297 -21.04 18.87 17.52
CA VAL A 297 -22.30 19.53 17.80
C VAL A 297 -22.88 18.99 19.09
N THR A 298 -23.16 19.89 20.02
CA THR A 298 -23.73 19.60 21.34
C THR A 298 -25.13 20.20 21.47
N SER A 299 -25.89 19.68 22.42
CA SER A 299 -27.13 20.29 22.93
C SER A 299 -26.93 20.62 24.40
N GLU A 300 -27.45 21.76 24.88
CA GLU A 300 -27.35 22.12 26.30
C GLU A 300 -27.98 21.04 27.21
N PRO A 301 -27.35 20.66 28.35
CA PRO A 301 -27.96 19.80 29.36
C PRO A 301 -29.22 20.44 29.96
N GLY A 302 -30.25 19.64 30.22
CA GLY A 302 -31.52 20.15 30.76
C GLY A 302 -32.70 19.23 30.47
N LEU A 303 -33.88 19.60 30.99
CA LEU A 303 -35.14 18.89 30.77
C LEU A 303 -36.04 19.69 29.83
N ILE A 304 -36.35 19.15 28.65
CA ILE A 304 -37.22 19.79 27.67
C ILE A 304 -38.60 19.12 27.70
N VAL A 305 -39.66 19.93 27.71
CA VAL A 305 -41.05 19.45 27.69
C VAL A 305 -41.65 19.63 26.30
N ASN A 306 -42.00 18.52 25.65
CA ASN A 306 -42.67 18.52 24.37
C ASN A 306 -44.17 18.24 24.59
N LEU A 307 -45.00 19.18 24.12
CA LEU A 307 -46.46 19.09 24.20
C LEU A 307 -47.06 18.93 22.80
N PRO A 308 -48.07 18.07 22.62
CA PRO A 308 -48.89 18.02 21.41
C PRO A 308 -49.79 19.26 21.29
N ASN A 309 -50.21 19.58 20.06
CA ASN A 309 -51.20 20.64 19.79
C ASN A 309 -52.54 20.29 20.45
N ALA A 310 -53.22 21.28 21.04
CA ALA A 310 -54.50 21.10 21.74
C ALA A 310 -55.57 22.09 21.25
N CYS A 311 -56.73 21.56 20.89
CA CYS A 311 -57.92 22.30 20.48
C CYS A 311 -59.00 22.21 21.56
N LYS A 312 -59.88 23.22 21.63
CA LYS A 312 -61.04 23.24 22.55
C LYS A 312 -61.90 21.97 22.47
N ALA A 313 -61.97 21.32 21.31
CA ALA A 313 -62.77 20.11 21.08
C ALA A 313 -62.14 18.81 21.64
N ASP A 314 -60.85 18.82 22.03
CA ASP A 314 -60.08 17.63 22.44
C ASP A 314 -60.38 17.18 23.89
N THR A 315 -61.67 17.15 24.26
CA THR A 315 -62.14 16.83 25.62
C THR A 315 -62.30 15.34 25.88
N ALA A 316 -62.35 14.51 24.83
CA ALA A 316 -62.66 13.08 24.93
C ALA A 316 -61.44 12.14 24.99
N THR A 317 -60.26 12.60 24.55
CA THR A 317 -59.05 11.76 24.39
C THR A 317 -57.85 12.39 25.09
N PRO A 318 -57.17 11.70 26.03
CA PRO A 318 -55.99 12.26 26.69
C PRO A 318 -54.83 12.43 25.70
N LEU A 319 -54.18 13.60 25.72
CA LEU A 319 -53.01 13.94 24.90
C LEU A 319 -51.72 13.60 25.68
N GLN A 320 -50.70 13.03 25.05
CA GLN A 320 -49.46 12.61 25.74
C GLN A 320 -48.39 13.70 25.70
N ALA A 321 -47.97 14.21 26.86
CA ALA A 321 -46.76 15.02 27.00
C ALA A 321 -45.51 14.11 27.09
N LYS A 322 -44.38 14.60 26.60
CA LYS A 322 -43.07 13.94 26.69
C LYS A 322 -42.05 14.86 27.34
N ALA A 323 -41.26 14.35 28.28
CA ALA A 323 -40.11 15.06 28.82
C ALA A 323 -38.83 14.41 28.30
N ILE A 324 -37.90 15.17 27.75
CA ILE A 324 -36.61 14.67 27.28
C ILE A 324 -35.55 15.21 28.25
N LEU A 325 -34.89 14.31 28.98
CA LEU A 325 -33.80 14.63 29.90
C LEU A 325 -32.47 14.43 29.19
N THR A 326 -31.67 15.50 29.09
CA THR A 326 -30.27 15.44 28.68
C THR A 326 -29.40 15.64 29.91
N LYS A 327 -28.63 14.62 30.29
CA LYS A 327 -27.73 14.67 31.45
C LYS A 327 -26.43 15.42 31.13
N SER A 328 -25.65 15.72 32.17
CA SER A 328 -24.32 16.37 32.06
C SER A 328 -23.27 15.55 31.29
N ASP A 329 -23.46 14.23 31.19
CA ASP A 329 -22.65 13.33 30.35
C ASP A 329 -23.17 13.25 28.90
N LEU A 330 -24.13 14.10 28.53
CA LEU A 330 -24.77 14.19 27.21
C LEU A 330 -25.61 12.97 26.80
N SER A 331 -25.91 12.06 27.73
CA SER A 331 -26.89 11.00 27.49
C SER A 331 -28.33 11.56 27.47
N VAL A 332 -29.09 11.17 26.44
CA VAL A 332 -30.47 11.64 26.21
C VAL A 332 -31.45 10.54 26.57
N HIS A 333 -32.47 10.87 27.37
CA HIS A 333 -33.51 9.95 27.82
C HIS A 333 -34.90 10.53 27.56
N ASP A 334 -35.73 9.84 26.75
CA ASP A 334 -37.16 10.15 26.58
C ASP A 334 -37.94 9.57 27.76
N LEU A 335 -38.61 10.45 28.52
CA LEU A 335 -39.35 10.15 29.74
C LEU A 335 -40.83 10.54 29.54
N THR A 336 -41.67 9.52 29.37
CA THR A 336 -43.14 9.68 29.37
C THR A 336 -43.70 9.49 30.78
N ALA A 337 -43.23 8.48 31.52
CA ALA A 337 -43.55 8.24 32.93
C ALA A 337 -42.32 7.67 33.66
N HIS A 338 -41.97 8.23 34.82
CA HIS A 338 -40.86 7.74 35.67
C HIS A 338 -41.11 8.08 37.15
N PRO A 339 -40.72 7.23 38.13
CA PRO A 339 -40.98 7.48 39.55
C PRO A 339 -40.36 8.78 40.10
N LYS A 340 -39.35 9.29 39.42
CA LYS A 340 -38.61 10.52 39.77
C LYS A 340 -39.03 11.74 38.93
N LEU A 341 -39.99 11.58 38.01
CA LEU A 341 -40.54 12.63 37.16
C LEU A 341 -41.88 13.10 37.72
N THR A 342 -42.03 14.41 37.90
CA THR A 342 -43.30 15.03 38.32
C THR A 342 -43.80 16.01 37.27
N TRP A 343 -45.11 16.02 37.05
CA TRP A 343 -45.79 16.90 36.11
C TRP A 343 -46.76 17.84 36.83
N GLN A 344 -46.83 19.10 36.40
CA GLN A 344 -47.74 20.09 36.96
C GLN A 344 -48.32 20.98 35.86
N SER A 345 -49.60 21.34 35.99
CA SER A 345 -50.25 22.36 35.17
C SER A 345 -50.50 23.62 36.02
N SER A 346 -50.11 24.78 35.51
CA SER A 346 -50.30 26.07 36.21
C SER A 346 -51.76 26.54 36.23
N ASN A 347 -52.61 26.02 35.33
CA ASN A 347 -54.03 26.30 35.28
C ASN A 347 -54.85 25.04 34.93
N PRO A 348 -55.17 24.21 35.96
CA PRO A 348 -55.92 22.97 35.80
C PRO A 348 -57.33 23.14 35.19
N ALA A 349 -57.89 24.36 35.18
CA ALA A 349 -59.18 24.62 34.55
C ALA A 349 -59.10 24.62 33.01
N VAL A 350 -57.93 24.83 32.41
CA VAL A 350 -57.70 24.78 30.95
C VAL A 350 -57.28 23.37 30.52
N ALA A 351 -56.27 22.80 31.20
CA ALA A 351 -55.86 21.41 31.00
C ALA A 351 -55.24 20.83 32.29
N THR A 352 -55.55 19.57 32.60
CA THR A 352 -54.96 18.81 33.71
C THR A 352 -53.95 17.81 33.19
N ILE A 353 -52.84 17.56 33.90
CA ILE A 353 -51.83 16.54 33.54
C ILE A 353 -51.65 15.50 34.66
N GLY A 354 -51.64 14.22 34.29
CA GLY A 354 -51.39 13.09 35.19
C GLY A 354 -49.90 12.78 35.37
N ALA A 355 -49.57 11.96 36.38
CA ALA A 355 -48.18 11.57 36.67
C ALA A 355 -47.51 10.72 35.56
N ASP A 356 -48.32 10.16 34.65
CA ASP A 356 -47.88 9.43 33.45
C ASP A 356 -47.72 10.34 32.21
N GLY A 357 -47.80 11.65 32.40
CA GLY A 357 -47.67 12.64 31.33
C GLY A 357 -48.93 12.76 30.45
N LYS A 358 -50.04 12.11 30.78
CA LYS A 358 -51.30 12.24 30.03
C LYS A 358 -52.07 13.50 30.44
N MET A 359 -52.37 14.33 29.46
CA MET A 359 -53.09 15.58 29.59
C MET A 359 -54.56 15.43 29.19
N THR A 360 -55.45 16.11 29.91
CA THR A 360 -56.89 16.18 29.58
C THR A 360 -57.29 17.63 29.41
N ILE A 361 -57.78 17.99 28.23
CA ILE A 361 -58.25 19.35 27.90
C ILE A 361 -59.67 19.53 28.43
N LYS A 362 -59.97 20.68 29.04
CA LYS A 362 -61.25 20.96 29.72
C LYS A 362 -62.25 21.77 28.88
N GLY A 363 -61.95 22.01 27.61
CA GLY A 363 -62.85 22.69 26.67
C GLY A 363 -62.93 24.22 26.82
N ILE A 364 -61.95 24.81 27.51
CA ILE A 364 -61.82 26.27 27.69
C ILE A 364 -60.67 26.78 26.83
N VAL A 365 -60.92 27.81 26.02
CA VAL A 365 -59.88 28.50 25.25
C VAL A 365 -59.05 29.34 26.22
N GLY A 366 -57.73 29.13 26.21
CA GLY A 366 -56.81 29.76 27.14
C GLY A 366 -55.45 29.08 27.12
N SER A 367 -54.47 29.65 27.83
CA SER A 367 -53.13 29.08 27.94
C SER A 367 -52.89 28.53 29.34
N THR A 368 -52.11 27.45 29.42
CA THR A 368 -51.59 26.93 30.69
C THR A 368 -50.15 26.46 30.52
N THR A 369 -49.33 26.63 31.54
CA THR A 369 -47.93 26.18 31.53
C THR A 369 -47.87 24.79 32.13
N ILE A 370 -47.36 23.85 31.34
CA ILE A 370 -47.04 22.49 31.80
C ILE A 370 -45.58 22.45 32.22
N THR A 371 -45.33 22.00 33.44
CA THR A 371 -44.01 21.87 34.03
C THR A 371 -43.72 20.40 34.28
N ALA A 372 -42.57 19.92 33.78
CA ALA A 372 -41.98 18.67 34.20
C ALA A 372 -40.77 18.96 35.09
N ARG A 373 -40.60 18.21 36.17
CA ARG A 373 -39.39 18.25 37.00
C ARG A 373 -38.91 16.84 37.28
N PHE A 374 -37.65 16.57 36.98
CA PHE A 374 -36.99 15.31 37.23
C PHE A 374 -36.01 15.47 38.39
N LEU A 375 -36.32 14.84 39.52
CA LEU A 375 -35.54 14.96 40.75
C LEU A 375 -34.98 13.60 41.18
N ASP A 376 -33.67 13.44 41.05
CA ASP A 376 -32.93 12.27 41.52
C ASP A 376 -31.84 12.66 42.52
N ASN A 377 -32.20 12.68 43.80
CA ASN A 377 -31.30 13.03 44.90
C ASN A 377 -30.06 12.11 45.00
N ALA A 378 -30.15 10.86 44.53
CA ALA A 378 -29.03 9.93 44.56
C ALA A 378 -27.98 10.26 43.49
N GLN A 379 -28.40 10.89 42.38
CA GLN A 379 -27.54 11.32 41.27
C GLN A 379 -27.30 12.85 41.26
N GLN A 380 -27.83 13.57 42.26
CA GLN A 380 -27.80 15.05 42.34
C GLN A 380 -28.38 15.75 41.09
N LEU A 381 -29.38 15.15 40.45
CA LEU A 381 -30.07 15.72 39.29
C LEU A 381 -31.37 16.39 39.75
N ASP A 382 -31.55 17.66 39.39
CA ASP A 382 -32.76 18.43 39.68
C ASP A 382 -33.07 19.36 38.50
N GLU A 383 -33.57 18.76 37.43
CA GLU A 383 -33.79 19.44 36.16
C GLU A 383 -35.29 19.72 35.96
N GLN A 384 -35.62 20.94 35.50
CA GLN A 384 -36.99 21.37 35.30
C GLN A 384 -37.18 21.95 33.90
N GLY A 385 -38.22 21.50 33.21
CA GLY A 385 -38.65 21.99 31.91
C GLY A 385 -40.06 22.55 31.99
N THR A 386 -40.32 23.65 31.29
CA THR A 386 -41.67 24.22 31.19
C THR A 386 -42.02 24.52 29.75
N GLN A 387 -43.26 24.21 29.36
CA GLN A 387 -43.78 24.54 28.04
C GLN A 387 -45.20 25.08 28.17
N VAL A 388 -45.52 26.14 27.44
CA VAL A 388 -46.88 26.70 27.40
C VAL A 388 -47.72 25.87 26.42
N LEU A 389 -48.88 25.42 26.90
CA LEU A 389 -49.94 24.80 26.13
C LEU A 389 -51.03 25.84 25.84
N ASP A 390 -51.17 26.23 24.58
CA ASP A 390 -52.26 27.09 24.13
C ASP A 390 -53.43 26.24 23.60
N VAL A 391 -54.56 26.28 24.30
CA VAL A 391 -55.80 25.64 23.83
C VAL A 391 -56.58 26.66 23.00
N LYS A 392 -56.60 26.47 21.68
CA LYS A 392 -57.24 27.39 20.72
C LYS A 392 -58.61 26.86 20.25
N ASP A 393 -59.47 27.78 19.80
CA ASP A 393 -60.70 27.42 19.10
C ASP A 393 -60.35 27.09 17.64
N CYS A 394 -60.32 25.80 17.31
CA CYS A 394 -59.82 25.31 16.01
C CYS A 394 -60.94 25.23 14.94
N THR A 395 -61.99 26.04 15.05
CA THR A 395 -63.11 26.04 14.11
C THR A 395 -62.86 26.97 12.92
N GLY A 396 -62.27 26.42 11.86
CA GLY A 396 -62.26 27.03 10.52
C GLY A 396 -63.30 26.37 9.62
N ASN A 397 -64.47 26.98 9.49
CA ASN A 397 -65.28 26.98 8.26
C ASN A 397 -66.21 28.20 8.29
N GLY A 398 -65.75 29.29 7.66
CA GLY A 398 -66.61 30.40 7.27
C GLY A 398 -67.39 30.01 6.01
N GLY A 399 -68.62 29.55 6.20
CA GLY A 399 -69.64 29.51 5.16
C GLY A 399 -70.54 30.74 5.30
N ASP A 400 -70.51 31.60 4.29
CA ASP A 400 -71.35 32.79 4.15
C ASP A 400 -72.85 32.46 4.22
N GLY A 401 -73.56 33.20 5.06
CA GLY A 401 -75.03 33.25 5.08
C GLY A 401 -75.50 34.56 4.45
N GLY A 402 -76.23 34.47 3.34
CA GLY A 402 -76.87 35.60 2.67
C GLY A 402 -78.04 35.18 1.74
N THR A 403 -79.25 35.48 2.21
CA THR A 403 -80.51 35.83 1.50
C THR A 403 -81.30 34.80 0.66
N ASP A 404 -82.45 34.38 1.23
CA ASP A 404 -83.87 34.31 0.74
C ASP A 404 -84.17 34.60 -0.77
N PRO A 405 -85.26 34.11 -1.44
CA PRO A 405 -86.45 33.38 -0.94
C PRO A 405 -86.92 32.16 -1.76
N GLY A 406 -87.82 31.33 -1.23
CA GLY A 406 -88.45 30.29 -2.07
C GLY A 406 -89.32 29.25 -1.39
N ASN A 407 -90.41 29.68 -0.76
CA ASN A 407 -91.52 28.84 -0.35
C ASN A 407 -92.11 28.06 -1.55
N GLY A 408 -92.26 26.74 -1.44
CA GLY A 408 -92.82 25.90 -2.51
C GLY A 408 -92.96 24.43 -2.12
N GLY A 409 -93.95 24.14 -1.28
CA GLY A 409 -94.24 22.78 -0.82
C GLY A 409 -94.61 21.81 -1.95
N VAL A 410 -94.15 20.56 -1.82
CA VAL A 410 -94.71 19.40 -2.51
C VAL A 410 -94.84 18.30 -1.46
N VAL A 411 -96.08 17.94 -1.10
CA VAL A 411 -96.39 16.79 -0.25
C VAL A 411 -96.05 15.53 -1.05
N GLY A 412 -94.94 14.86 -0.72
CA GLY A 412 -94.59 13.55 -1.25
C GLY A 412 -95.18 12.43 -0.38
N CYS A 413 -95.42 11.25 -0.95
CA CYS A 413 -95.96 10.12 -0.18
C CYS A 413 -95.01 9.71 0.98
N PRO A 414 -95.53 9.21 2.12
CA PRO A 414 -94.70 8.62 3.17
C PRO A 414 -93.90 7.41 2.65
N VAL A 415 -92.60 7.36 2.96
CA VAL A 415 -91.68 6.29 2.53
C VAL A 415 -90.99 5.66 3.74
N THR A 416 -90.90 4.32 3.76
CA THR A 416 -90.11 3.57 4.76
C THR A 416 -89.09 2.67 4.06
N ILE A 417 -87.81 2.80 4.42
CA ILE A 417 -86.72 1.95 3.92
C ILE A 417 -86.46 0.84 4.94
N SER A 418 -86.56 -0.43 4.54
CA SER A 418 -86.23 -1.55 5.42
C SER A 418 -84.71 -1.59 5.69
N PRO A 419 -84.25 -2.06 6.86
CA PRO A 419 -82.84 -2.39 7.06
C PRO A 419 -82.36 -3.37 5.98
N PRO A 420 -81.13 -3.20 5.46
CA PRO A 420 -80.59 -4.07 4.43
C PRO A 420 -80.13 -5.41 5.02
N ASN A 421 -80.35 -6.50 4.28
CA ASN A 421 -79.82 -7.82 4.58
C ASN A 421 -78.53 -8.06 3.80
N LYS A 422 -77.52 -8.65 4.47
CA LYS A 422 -76.26 -9.05 3.83
C LYS A 422 -76.49 -10.24 2.91
N GLY A 423 -76.17 -10.07 1.63
CA GLY A 423 -76.29 -11.04 0.55
C GLY A 423 -74.93 -11.59 0.11
N ALA A 424 -74.68 -11.57 -1.20
CA ALA A 424 -73.45 -12.10 -1.80
C ALA A 424 -72.18 -11.37 -1.32
N LEU A 425 -71.09 -12.12 -1.18
CA LEU A 425 -69.77 -11.64 -0.78
C LEU A 425 -68.80 -11.71 -1.96
N ILE A 426 -68.03 -10.66 -2.18
CA ILE A 426 -66.87 -10.68 -3.08
C ILE A 426 -65.64 -10.38 -2.23
N GLU A 427 -64.75 -11.36 -2.09
CA GLU A 427 -63.49 -11.23 -1.36
C GLU A 427 -62.30 -11.65 -2.22
N SER A 428 -61.17 -10.99 -2.03
CA SER A 428 -59.90 -11.31 -2.67
C SER A 428 -58.76 -10.79 -1.79
N ALA A 429 -57.70 -11.57 -1.69
CA ALA A 429 -56.54 -11.25 -0.86
C ALA A 429 -55.25 -11.78 -1.47
N ILE A 430 -54.23 -10.92 -1.50
CA ILE A 430 -52.85 -11.24 -1.84
C ILE A 430 -51.98 -10.61 -0.75
N MET A 431 -51.68 -11.43 0.26
CA MET A 431 -50.95 -11.02 1.47
C MET A 431 -49.58 -11.70 1.60
N ASP A 432 -49.25 -12.66 0.74
CA ASP A 432 -47.91 -13.22 0.62
C ASP A 432 -47.08 -12.37 -0.35
N PRO A 433 -45.98 -11.72 0.11
CA PRO A 433 -45.14 -10.90 -0.74
C PRO A 433 -44.32 -11.69 -1.78
N SER A 434 -44.31 -13.02 -1.69
CA SER A 434 -43.48 -13.89 -2.54
C SER A 434 -42.02 -13.46 -2.56
N VAL A 435 -41.50 -13.11 -1.37
CA VAL A 435 -40.22 -12.43 -1.19
C VAL A 435 -39.02 -13.38 -1.36
N SER A 436 -37.98 -12.91 -2.03
CA SER A 436 -36.67 -13.57 -2.11
C SER A 436 -35.55 -12.53 -2.06
N GLY A 437 -34.36 -12.92 -1.61
CA GLY A 437 -33.23 -12.00 -1.47
C GLY A 437 -31.89 -12.66 -1.67
N VAL A 438 -30.90 -11.87 -2.08
CA VAL A 438 -29.50 -12.28 -2.27
C VAL A 438 -28.55 -11.24 -1.70
N LEU A 439 -27.39 -11.70 -1.22
CA LEU A 439 -26.25 -10.87 -0.84
C LEU A 439 -25.01 -11.45 -1.52
N LYS A 440 -24.55 -10.86 -2.62
CA LYS A 440 -23.50 -11.43 -3.49
C LYS A 440 -22.37 -10.43 -3.77
N ALA A 441 -21.29 -10.88 -4.39
CA ALA A 441 -20.08 -10.10 -4.62
C ALA A 441 -20.23 -9.06 -5.75
N ASP A 442 -19.39 -8.02 -5.70
CA ASP A 442 -19.15 -7.06 -6.77
C ASP A 442 -20.45 -6.43 -7.34
N ASP A 443 -20.54 -6.34 -8.66
CA ASP A 443 -21.70 -5.90 -9.40
C ASP A 443 -22.51 -7.11 -9.90
N ARG A 444 -23.84 -7.02 -9.74
CA ARG A 444 -24.80 -8.06 -10.13
C ARG A 444 -24.59 -8.53 -11.58
N GLY A 445 -24.41 -9.83 -11.77
CA GLY A 445 -24.19 -10.47 -13.06
C GLY A 445 -22.74 -10.47 -13.55
N SER A 446 -21.81 -9.94 -12.76
CA SER A 446 -20.37 -9.92 -13.01
C SER A 446 -19.56 -10.27 -11.76
N GLU A 447 -20.11 -11.14 -10.92
CA GLU A 447 -19.53 -11.55 -9.65
C GLU A 447 -18.18 -12.24 -9.88
N LYS A 448 -17.08 -11.68 -9.36
CA LYS A 448 -15.76 -12.29 -9.44
C LYS A 448 -15.59 -13.37 -8.39
N PHE A 449 -16.24 -13.19 -7.24
CA PHE A 449 -16.19 -14.09 -6.09
C PHE A 449 -17.52 -14.81 -5.89
N ASP A 450 -17.44 -16.11 -5.58
CA ASP A 450 -18.58 -16.81 -4.98
C ASP A 450 -18.54 -16.58 -3.46
N VAL A 451 -19.38 -15.67 -2.98
CA VAL A 451 -19.47 -15.31 -1.56
C VAL A 451 -19.76 -16.50 -0.64
N THR A 452 -20.36 -17.59 -1.14
CA THR A 452 -20.60 -18.79 -0.32
C THR A 452 -19.31 -19.57 -0.06
N ARG A 453 -18.32 -19.42 -0.95
CA ARG A 453 -17.01 -20.06 -0.89
C ARG A 453 -15.96 -19.17 -0.23
N GLY A 454 -15.95 -17.88 -0.56
CA GLY A 454 -15.00 -16.92 -0.05
C GLY A 454 -15.08 -15.59 -0.79
N ILE A 455 -15.08 -14.51 -0.02
CA ILE A 455 -14.85 -13.16 -0.53
C ILE A 455 -13.86 -12.44 0.42
N PRO A 456 -12.81 -11.79 -0.11
CA PRO A 456 -11.89 -11.01 0.71
C PRO A 456 -12.56 -9.79 1.35
N THR A 457 -12.00 -9.30 2.44
CA THR A 457 -12.23 -7.92 2.88
C THR A 457 -11.79 -6.93 1.80
N SER A 458 -12.31 -5.70 1.86
CA SER A 458 -12.10 -4.64 0.87
C SER A 458 -12.65 -4.95 -0.54
N GLU A 459 -13.42 -6.02 -0.70
CA GLU A 459 -14.31 -6.23 -1.84
C GLU A 459 -15.72 -5.77 -1.51
N ASP A 460 -16.50 -5.50 -2.56
CA ASP A 460 -17.87 -5.03 -2.43
C ASP A 460 -18.87 -6.18 -2.46
N LEU A 461 -19.96 -6.00 -1.73
CA LEU A 461 -21.18 -6.79 -1.86
C LEU A 461 -22.28 -5.95 -2.51
N TYR A 462 -23.30 -6.63 -3.02
CA TYR A 462 -24.59 -6.05 -3.33
C TYR A 462 -25.71 -6.86 -2.67
N ALA A 463 -26.72 -6.16 -2.18
CA ALA A 463 -27.95 -6.71 -1.63
C ALA A 463 -29.11 -6.43 -2.58
N ASN A 464 -29.92 -7.45 -2.85
CA ASN A 464 -31.09 -7.31 -3.72
C ASN A 464 -32.25 -8.15 -3.18
N VAL A 465 -33.43 -7.55 -3.10
CA VAL A 465 -34.67 -8.20 -2.66
C VAL A 465 -35.72 -8.06 -3.75
N MET A 466 -36.42 -9.16 -4.05
CA MET A 466 -37.54 -9.20 -4.99
C MET A 466 -38.81 -9.55 -4.21
N ALA A 467 -39.89 -8.80 -4.45
CA ALA A 467 -41.19 -9.02 -3.83
C ALA A 467 -42.31 -8.40 -4.69
N ARG A 468 -43.57 -8.66 -4.35
CA ARG A 468 -44.73 -8.02 -4.98
C ARG A 468 -44.76 -6.50 -4.69
N GLY A 469 -45.15 -5.68 -5.66
CA GLY A 469 -45.15 -4.22 -5.50
C GLY A 469 -46.13 -3.68 -4.46
N TYR A 470 -47.22 -4.40 -4.20
CA TYR A 470 -48.19 -4.09 -3.15
C TYR A 470 -48.87 -5.37 -2.66
N LEU A 471 -49.51 -5.29 -1.49
CA LEU A 471 -50.38 -6.34 -0.96
C LEU A 471 -51.78 -5.77 -0.80
N PHE A 472 -52.79 -6.63 -0.82
CA PHE A 472 -54.16 -6.17 -0.55
C PHE A 472 -55.03 -7.29 0.00
N GLN A 473 -56.07 -6.89 0.71
CA GLN A 473 -57.22 -7.73 0.98
C GLN A 473 -58.49 -6.88 1.02
N HIS A 474 -59.59 -7.39 0.47
CA HIS A 474 -60.85 -6.66 0.47
C HIS A 474 -62.05 -7.60 0.59
N ARG A 475 -63.15 -7.05 1.10
CA ARG A 475 -64.43 -7.73 1.24
C ARG A 475 -65.58 -6.78 0.92
N TRP A 476 -66.26 -7.03 -0.19
CA TRP A 476 -67.46 -6.32 -0.64
C TRP A 476 -68.69 -7.14 -0.30
N VAL A 477 -69.66 -6.54 0.39
CA VAL A 477 -70.92 -7.19 0.75
C VAL A 477 -72.04 -6.57 -0.07
N ASN A 478 -72.82 -7.40 -0.74
CA ASN A 478 -74.06 -6.98 -1.38
C ASN A 478 -75.14 -6.79 -0.31
N MET A 479 -75.77 -5.63 -0.29
CA MET A 479 -76.81 -5.22 0.66
C MET A 479 -78.14 -5.13 -0.09
N THR A 480 -79.12 -5.94 0.32
CA THR A 480 -80.45 -5.99 -0.33
C THR A 480 -81.57 -5.66 0.63
N GLY A 481 -82.61 -5.00 0.15
CA GLY A 481 -83.78 -4.69 0.96
C GLY A 481 -84.92 -4.13 0.14
N THR A 482 -85.88 -3.49 0.81
CA THR A 482 -87.07 -2.94 0.18
C THR A 482 -87.38 -1.52 0.67
N VAL A 483 -87.86 -0.67 -0.24
CA VAL A 483 -88.50 0.60 0.08
C VAL A 483 -90.01 0.43 -0.09
N THR A 484 -90.77 0.76 0.94
CA THR A 484 -92.24 0.72 0.93
C THR A 484 -92.78 2.15 0.84
N TYR A 485 -93.52 2.43 -0.22
CA TYR A 485 -94.22 3.68 -0.46
C TYR A 485 -95.69 3.54 -0.11
N THR A 486 -96.25 4.53 0.59
CA THR A 486 -97.70 4.59 0.88
C THR A 486 -98.35 5.65 0.01
N VAL A 487 -98.88 5.27 -1.16
CA VAL A 487 -99.51 6.18 -2.11
C VAL A 487 -101.01 6.28 -1.82
N ASN A 488 -101.49 7.47 -1.47
CA ASN A 488 -102.92 7.70 -1.33
C ASN A 488 -103.55 7.80 -2.73
N VAL A 489 -104.44 6.86 -3.04
CA VAL A 489 -105.26 6.90 -4.26
C VAL A 489 -106.66 7.34 -3.90
N LYS A 490 -107.06 8.50 -4.44
CA LYS A 490 -108.36 9.14 -4.20
C LYS A 490 -109.24 8.96 -5.44
N LYS A 491 -110.50 8.62 -5.22
CA LYS A 491 -111.53 8.63 -6.25
C LYS A 491 -112.87 9.01 -5.61
N LYS A 492 -113.62 9.87 -6.27
CA LYS A 492 -114.92 10.32 -5.77
C LYS A 492 -116.04 9.60 -6.52
N TYR A 493 -116.90 8.86 -5.82
CA TYR A 493 -118.06 8.24 -6.42
C TYR A 493 -119.29 9.11 -6.19
N HIS A 494 -119.81 9.69 -7.26
CA HIS A 494 -121.06 10.46 -7.22
C HIS A 494 -122.23 9.49 -7.40
N LYS A 495 -122.91 9.15 -6.30
CA LYS A 495 -124.02 8.19 -6.30
C LYS A 495 -125.34 8.90 -6.48
N THR A 496 -126.20 8.38 -7.35
CA THR A 496 -127.56 8.93 -7.56
C THR A 496 -128.62 7.81 -7.51
N TRP A 497 -129.71 8.03 -6.75
CA TRP A 497 -130.86 7.12 -6.68
C TRP A 497 -132.16 7.87 -6.39
N THR A 498 -133.32 7.28 -6.69
CA THR A 498 -134.64 7.93 -6.50
C THR A 498 -135.54 7.08 -5.62
N ILE A 499 -135.93 7.61 -4.45
CA ILE A 499 -136.88 6.92 -3.56
C ILE A 499 -138.29 7.02 -4.19
N PRO A 500 -138.96 5.91 -4.53
CA PRO A 500 -140.29 5.93 -5.15
C PRO A 500 -141.34 6.53 -4.20
N GLY A 501 -142.17 7.43 -4.73
CA GLY A 501 -143.28 8.05 -4.00
C GLY A 501 -144.55 7.19 -3.95
N ARG A 502 -145.47 7.46 -3.02
CA ARG A 502 -146.76 6.75 -2.93
C ARG A 502 -147.87 7.51 -3.64
N ALA A 503 -148.74 6.81 -4.36
CA ALA A 503 -149.93 7.41 -4.97
C ALA A 503 -151.00 7.78 -3.93
N SER A 504 -151.77 8.84 -4.22
CA SER A 504 -152.89 9.34 -3.41
C SER A 504 -153.96 8.28 -3.15
N THR A 505 -154.46 8.15 -1.91
CA THR A 505 -155.47 7.14 -1.51
C THR A 505 -156.87 7.72 -1.26
N GLY A 506 -157.11 8.98 -1.61
CA GLY A 506 -158.44 9.57 -1.53
C GLY A 506 -158.43 11.09 -1.36
N PRO A 507 -159.62 11.71 -1.28
CA PRO A 507 -159.78 13.17 -1.39
C PRO A 507 -159.00 14.01 -0.36
N ASN A 508 -158.50 13.40 0.72
CA ASN A 508 -157.75 14.06 1.80
C ASN A 508 -156.29 13.55 1.95
N ASP A 509 -155.73 12.83 0.97
CA ASP A 509 -154.34 12.33 1.02
C ASP A 509 -153.67 12.43 -0.35
N PRO A 510 -152.84 13.46 -0.62
CA PRO A 510 -152.27 13.73 -1.94
C PRO A 510 -151.18 12.74 -2.40
N GLY A 511 -150.82 11.74 -1.59
CA GLY A 511 -149.65 10.90 -1.87
C GLY A 511 -148.35 11.69 -1.74
N THR A 512 -147.21 11.03 -1.93
CA THR A 512 -145.87 11.63 -1.86
C THR A 512 -145.16 11.47 -3.19
N PRO A 513 -144.56 12.53 -3.78
CA PRO A 513 -143.79 12.40 -5.02
C PRO A 513 -142.45 11.68 -4.79
N PRO A 514 -141.88 11.04 -5.83
CA PRO A 514 -140.55 10.44 -5.76
C PRO A 514 -139.48 11.46 -5.40
N GLN A 515 -138.54 11.11 -4.53
CA GLN A 515 -137.46 12.00 -4.11
C GLN A 515 -136.11 11.54 -4.67
N PRO A 516 -135.46 12.32 -5.56
CA PRO A 516 -134.09 12.07 -5.95
C PRO A 516 -133.15 12.32 -4.76
N LYS A 517 -132.17 11.44 -4.61
CA LYS A 517 -131.10 11.50 -3.62
C LYS A 517 -129.77 11.36 -4.34
N GLU A 518 -128.82 12.20 -3.95
CA GLU A 518 -127.45 12.16 -4.41
C GLU A 518 -126.52 12.12 -3.20
N LEU A 519 -125.44 11.35 -3.31
CA LEU A 519 -124.41 11.27 -2.28
C LEU A 519 -123.04 11.13 -2.94
N ASP A 520 -122.17 12.09 -2.63
CA ASP A 520 -120.76 11.99 -2.96
C ASP A 520 -120.04 11.16 -1.90
N VAL A 521 -119.50 10.01 -2.30
CA VAL A 521 -118.66 9.18 -1.44
C VAL A 521 -117.21 9.30 -1.89
N PRO A 522 -116.38 10.12 -1.21
CA PRO A 522 -114.94 10.09 -1.43
C PRO A 522 -114.40 8.75 -0.91
N VAL A 523 -113.66 8.04 -1.76
CA VAL A 523 -112.89 6.86 -1.37
C VAL A 523 -111.42 7.21 -1.49
N GLU A 524 -110.76 7.23 -0.34
CA GLU A 524 -109.31 7.35 -0.23
C GLU A 524 -108.80 6.02 0.34
N LYS A 525 -107.94 5.35 -0.43
CA LYS A 525 -107.26 4.14 0.04
C LYS A 525 -105.74 4.31 -0.05
N PRO A 526 -105.00 4.09 1.05
CA PRO A 526 -103.55 4.01 1.00
C PRO A 526 -103.14 2.71 0.32
N MET A 527 -102.39 2.80 -0.78
CA MET A 527 -101.84 1.66 -1.50
C MET A 527 -100.35 1.52 -1.21
N GLN A 528 -99.92 0.31 -0.87
CA GLN A 528 -98.51 0.02 -0.62
C GLN A 528 -97.83 -0.41 -1.91
N VAL A 529 -96.76 0.30 -2.27
CA VAL A 529 -95.91 -0.05 -3.40
C VAL A 529 -94.51 -0.37 -2.89
N ILE A 530 -94.06 -1.60 -3.14
CA ILE A 530 -92.76 -2.09 -2.68
C ILE A 530 -91.78 -2.05 -3.85
N ARG A 531 -90.60 -1.46 -3.63
CA ARG A 531 -89.48 -1.42 -4.58
C ARG A 531 -88.27 -2.05 -3.93
N GLN A 532 -87.72 -3.08 -4.56
CA GLN A 532 -86.48 -3.71 -4.09
C GLN A 532 -85.29 -2.81 -4.37
N TYR A 533 -84.26 -2.90 -3.53
CA TYR A 533 -82.97 -2.26 -3.77
C TYR A 533 -81.82 -3.25 -3.55
N SER A 534 -80.71 -3.04 -4.27
CA SER A 534 -79.46 -3.77 -4.10
C SER A 534 -78.28 -2.83 -4.34
N TYR A 535 -77.36 -2.74 -3.39
CA TYR A 535 -76.09 -2.01 -3.53
C TYR A 535 -74.94 -2.77 -2.89
N TRP A 536 -73.70 -2.37 -3.15
CA TRP A 536 -72.51 -2.96 -2.58
C TRP A 536 -71.85 -2.01 -1.60
N GLN A 537 -71.45 -2.55 -0.46
CA GLN A 537 -70.83 -1.84 0.64
C GLN A 537 -69.47 -2.46 0.97
N ILE A 538 -68.53 -1.62 1.39
CA ILE A 538 -67.21 -2.00 1.85
C ILE A 538 -67.33 -2.55 3.27
N ASP A 539 -67.04 -3.84 3.43
CA ASP A 539 -67.00 -4.48 4.75
C ASP A 539 -65.55 -4.54 5.29
N ASN A 540 -64.55 -4.67 4.41
CA ASN A 540 -63.12 -4.45 4.69
C ASN A 540 -62.37 -4.06 3.40
N LEU A 541 -61.39 -3.17 3.52
CA LEU A 541 -60.52 -2.76 2.42
C LEU A 541 -59.15 -2.38 2.95
N GLU A 542 -58.13 -3.13 2.54
CA GLU A 542 -56.73 -2.93 2.91
C GLU A 542 -55.84 -3.01 1.68
N VAL A 543 -54.97 -2.02 1.53
CA VAL A 543 -53.93 -2.01 0.50
C VAL A 543 -52.64 -1.55 1.15
N TYR A 544 -51.55 -2.25 0.85
CA TYR A 544 -50.26 -2.01 1.45
C TYR A 544 -49.21 -1.65 0.39
N GLN A 545 -48.50 -0.56 0.62
CA GLN A 545 -47.36 -0.17 -0.20
C GLN A 545 -46.08 -0.82 0.32
N LEU A 546 -45.13 -1.10 -0.57
CA LEU A 546 -43.77 -1.48 -0.18
C LEU A 546 -43.04 -0.31 0.50
N ASN A 547 -42.57 -0.50 1.75
CA ASN A 547 -41.85 0.53 2.49
C ASN A 547 -40.33 0.35 2.39
N GLN A 548 -39.81 -0.82 2.75
CA GLN A 548 -38.36 -1.11 2.79
C GLN A 548 -38.09 -2.62 2.94
N ALA A 549 -36.84 -3.02 2.71
CA ALA A 549 -36.33 -4.32 3.16
C ALA A 549 -35.00 -4.15 3.90
N THR A 550 -34.71 -5.02 4.87
CA THR A 550 -33.44 -5.06 5.59
C THR A 550 -32.72 -6.37 5.32
N ILE A 551 -31.39 -6.32 5.25
CA ILE A 551 -30.51 -7.48 5.10
C ILE A 551 -29.40 -7.39 6.14
N SER A 552 -29.20 -8.46 6.89
CA SER A 552 -28.21 -8.54 7.97
C SER A 552 -27.23 -9.68 7.71
N ASN A 553 -25.92 -9.40 7.86
CA ASN A 553 -24.85 -10.39 7.75
C ASN A 553 -23.59 -9.87 8.46
N TYR A 554 -22.72 -10.79 8.91
CA TYR A 554 -21.40 -10.48 9.45
C TYR A 554 -20.55 -9.57 8.54
N ALA A 555 -20.54 -9.84 7.23
CA ALA A 555 -19.78 -9.10 6.23
C ALA A 555 -20.23 -7.63 6.08
N LEU A 556 -21.43 -7.29 6.57
CA LEU A 556 -21.97 -5.94 6.62
C LEU A 556 -21.59 -5.19 7.91
N GLY A 557 -20.62 -5.68 8.69
CA GLY A 557 -20.19 -5.08 9.95
C GLY A 557 -19.87 -3.59 9.87
N GLY A 558 -19.33 -3.12 8.73
CA GLY A 558 -19.09 -1.70 8.49
C GLY A 558 -20.32 -0.82 8.33
N TYR A 559 -21.47 -1.43 8.16
CA TYR A 559 -22.79 -0.81 8.11
C TYR A 559 -23.59 -1.11 9.39
N GLY A 560 -22.93 -1.51 10.49
CA GLY A 560 -23.60 -1.93 11.72
C GLY A 560 -24.20 -3.35 11.64
N GLY A 561 -23.77 -4.15 10.67
CA GLY A 561 -24.22 -5.53 10.46
C GLY A 561 -25.56 -5.68 9.74
N THR A 562 -26.24 -4.56 9.41
CA THR A 562 -27.53 -4.54 8.70
C THR A 562 -27.60 -3.37 7.73
N VAL A 563 -28.05 -3.62 6.50
CA VAL A 563 -28.36 -2.59 5.51
C VAL A 563 -29.86 -2.50 5.27
N THR A 564 -30.36 -1.29 5.00
CA THR A 564 -31.77 -1.04 4.70
C THR A 564 -31.91 -0.59 3.25
N LEU A 565 -32.62 -1.39 2.46
CA LEU A 565 -32.97 -1.13 1.07
C LEU A 565 -34.26 -0.32 1.03
N ILE A 566 -34.18 0.90 0.52
CA ILE A 566 -35.33 1.79 0.31
C ILE A 566 -35.76 1.68 -1.16
N PRO A 567 -37.06 1.50 -1.46
CA PRO A 567 -37.56 1.38 -2.82
C PRO A 567 -37.13 2.56 -3.72
N ASN A 568 -36.37 2.27 -4.78
CA ASN A 568 -35.96 3.25 -5.79
C ASN A 568 -36.76 3.06 -7.09
N GLY A 569 -37.25 4.14 -7.70
CA GLY A 569 -38.05 4.05 -8.94
C GLY A 569 -39.38 3.31 -8.76
N TYR A 570 -39.83 3.12 -7.52
CA TYR A 570 -41.11 2.50 -7.17
C TYR A 570 -42.21 3.55 -7.12
N THR A 571 -43.35 3.26 -7.75
CA THR A 571 -44.55 4.09 -7.65
C THR A 571 -45.53 3.40 -6.70
N PRO A 572 -45.82 3.98 -5.52
CA PRO A 572 -46.75 3.40 -4.58
C PRO A 572 -48.18 3.28 -5.14
N PRO A 573 -48.95 2.24 -4.76
CA PRO A 573 -50.35 2.17 -5.10
C PRO A 573 -51.12 3.33 -4.48
N THR A 574 -52.15 3.80 -5.18
CA THR A 574 -53.05 4.83 -4.69
C THR A 574 -54.44 4.26 -4.48
N LEU A 575 -55.07 4.66 -3.38
CA LEU A 575 -56.39 4.22 -2.99
C LEU A 575 -57.26 5.41 -2.60
N GLN A 576 -58.45 5.48 -3.20
CA GLN A 576 -59.49 6.40 -2.78
C GLN A 576 -60.74 5.59 -2.48
N SER A 577 -61.26 5.76 -1.26
CA SER A 577 -62.47 5.08 -0.82
C SER A 577 -63.46 6.06 -0.20
N ALA A 578 -64.74 5.76 -0.33
CA ALA A 578 -65.79 6.36 0.51
C ALA A 578 -66.75 5.25 0.94
N ASN A 579 -67.07 5.23 2.23
CA ASN A 579 -67.94 4.24 2.85
C ASN A 579 -68.96 4.94 3.75
N ASP A 580 -70.21 4.49 3.71
CA ASP A 580 -71.23 4.85 4.69
C ASP A 580 -72.01 3.59 5.10
N ASP A 581 -72.07 3.30 6.40
CA ASP A 581 -72.78 2.10 6.87
C ASP A 581 -74.32 2.31 6.88
N ALA A 582 -74.82 3.54 6.67
CA ALA A 582 -76.24 3.87 6.71
C ALA A 582 -76.94 3.62 5.37
N VAL A 583 -77.99 2.79 5.38
CA VAL A 583 -78.82 2.50 4.19
C VAL A 583 -79.38 3.76 3.51
N THR A 584 -79.62 4.83 4.26
CA THR A 584 -80.11 6.12 3.74
C THR A 584 -79.08 6.89 2.91
N ALA A 585 -77.80 6.55 3.00
CA ALA A 585 -76.73 7.10 2.15
C ALA A 585 -76.68 6.41 0.78
N HIS A 586 -77.16 5.16 0.70
CA HIS A 586 -77.12 4.30 -0.48
C HIS A 586 -78.42 4.17 -1.24
N VAL A 587 -79.55 4.46 -0.59
CA VAL A 587 -80.88 4.31 -1.18
C VAL A 587 -81.62 5.63 -1.05
N LYS A 588 -81.91 6.26 -2.19
CA LYS A 588 -82.69 7.49 -2.30
C LYS A 588 -84.05 7.17 -2.94
N PRO A 589 -85.14 7.18 -2.15
CA PRO A 589 -86.46 7.03 -2.70
C PRO A 589 -86.80 8.17 -3.67
N VAL A 590 -87.36 7.84 -4.83
CA VAL A 590 -87.88 8.84 -5.77
C VAL A 590 -89.18 9.44 -5.21
N PRO A 591 -89.37 10.77 -5.25
CA PRO A 591 -90.63 11.39 -4.84
C PRO A 591 -91.81 10.85 -5.65
N CYS A 592 -92.89 10.48 -4.96
CA CYS A 592 -94.17 10.13 -5.59
C CYS A 592 -95.26 11.12 -5.20
N LYS A 593 -96.30 11.23 -6.03
CA LYS A 593 -97.45 12.08 -5.79
C LYS A 593 -98.67 11.25 -5.39
N GLU A 594 -99.60 11.86 -4.69
CA GLU A 594 -100.94 11.29 -4.52
C GLU A 594 -101.64 11.20 -5.89
N ILE A 595 -102.45 10.16 -6.08
CA ILE A 595 -103.13 9.89 -7.36
C ILE A 595 -104.61 10.18 -7.16
N ASP A 596 -105.15 11.14 -7.93
CA ASP A 596 -106.59 11.39 -8.03
C ASP A 596 -107.11 10.82 -9.35
N LEU A 597 -108.00 9.84 -9.26
CA LEU A 597 -108.64 9.19 -10.41
C LEU A 597 -109.92 9.92 -10.87
N GLY A 598 -110.23 11.08 -10.28
CA GLY A 598 -111.37 11.91 -10.62
C GLY A 598 -112.70 11.42 -10.04
N THR A 599 -113.80 11.94 -10.60
CA THR A 599 -115.17 11.60 -10.17
C THR A 599 -115.82 10.62 -11.14
N GLU A 600 -116.39 9.53 -10.62
CA GLU A 600 -117.17 8.57 -11.41
C GLU A 600 -118.61 8.51 -10.88
N THR A 601 -119.58 8.64 -11.79
CA THR A 601 -121.01 8.58 -11.43
C THR A 601 -121.51 7.14 -11.40
N LYS A 602 -122.16 6.75 -10.30
CA LYS A 602 -122.79 5.42 -10.12
C LYS A 602 -124.29 5.60 -9.84
N SER A 603 -125.13 5.05 -10.72
CA SER A 603 -126.60 5.16 -10.59
C SER A 603 -127.18 3.88 -9.97
N GLY A 604 -128.00 4.02 -8.92
CA GLY A 604 -128.58 2.91 -8.15
C GLY A 604 -130.08 2.67 -8.33
N GLY A 605 -130.75 3.35 -9.28
CA GLY A 605 -132.18 3.17 -9.50
C GLY A 605 -133.01 3.62 -8.29
N ASP A 606 -133.61 2.67 -7.56
CA ASP A 606 -134.52 2.89 -6.43
C ASP A 606 -133.87 2.79 -5.04
N SER A 607 -132.57 2.45 -4.96
CA SER A 607 -131.79 2.37 -3.72
C SER A 607 -130.35 2.87 -3.90
N GLU A 608 -129.67 3.24 -2.80
CA GLU A 608 -128.28 3.71 -2.88
C GLU A 608 -127.37 2.61 -3.47
N PRO A 609 -126.64 2.87 -4.58
CA PRO A 609 -125.75 1.88 -5.16
C PRO A 609 -124.55 1.60 -4.23
N PRO A 610 -124.05 0.35 -4.16
CA PRO A 610 -122.87 0.04 -3.38
C PRO A 610 -121.64 0.78 -3.96
N THR A 611 -120.75 1.25 -3.09
CA THR A 611 -119.49 1.87 -3.53
C THR A 611 -118.59 0.78 -4.14
N PRO A 612 -118.10 0.92 -5.39
CA PRO A 612 -117.23 -0.07 -6.01
C PRO A 612 -115.94 -0.30 -5.22
N ASP A 613 -115.56 -1.57 -5.02
CA ASP A 613 -114.25 -1.92 -4.48
C ASP A 613 -113.25 -2.19 -5.61
N GLU A 614 -112.56 -1.14 -6.03
CA GLU A 614 -111.59 -1.18 -7.14
C GLU A 614 -110.14 -1.26 -6.63
N THR A 615 -109.91 -1.97 -5.51
CA THR A 615 -108.58 -2.08 -4.90
C THR A 615 -107.50 -2.48 -5.91
N SER A 616 -107.77 -3.40 -6.84
CA SER A 616 -106.83 -3.80 -7.89
C SER A 616 -106.49 -2.69 -8.90
N LEU A 617 -107.45 -1.84 -9.25
CA LEU A 617 -107.22 -0.68 -10.13
C LEU A 617 -106.37 0.37 -9.41
N PHE A 618 -106.72 0.67 -8.16
CA PHE A 618 -105.99 1.64 -7.33
C PHE A 618 -104.55 1.17 -7.10
N GLN A 619 -104.34 -0.12 -6.84
CA GLN A 619 -103.01 -0.73 -6.73
C GLN A 619 -102.21 -0.59 -8.05
N SER A 620 -102.79 -0.91 -9.22
CA SER A 620 -102.07 -0.78 -10.50
C SER A 620 -101.68 0.66 -10.83
N LYS A 621 -102.48 1.63 -10.38
CA LYS A 621 -102.22 3.06 -10.60
C LYS A 621 -101.13 3.56 -9.65
N ALA A 622 -101.18 3.15 -8.38
CA ALA A 622 -100.11 3.40 -7.42
C ALA A 622 -98.76 2.80 -7.89
N GLU A 623 -98.78 1.59 -8.44
CA GLU A 623 -97.58 0.93 -8.98
C GLU A 623 -97.00 1.63 -10.22
N ALA A 624 -97.84 2.26 -11.05
CA ALA A 624 -97.37 3.00 -12.22
C ALA A 624 -96.77 4.38 -11.86
N GLU A 625 -97.16 4.98 -10.73
CA GLU A 625 -96.67 6.28 -10.27
C GLU A 625 -95.29 6.21 -9.62
N VAL A 626 -95.03 5.16 -8.84
CA VAL A 626 -93.77 5.01 -8.09
C VAL A 626 -92.69 4.44 -9.02
N LYS A 627 -91.70 5.26 -9.36
CA LYS A 627 -90.50 4.81 -10.09
C LYS A 627 -89.59 3.94 -9.20
N GLU A 628 -88.60 3.30 -9.80
CA GLU A 628 -87.58 2.57 -9.05
C GLU A 628 -86.76 3.51 -8.17
N ASN A 629 -86.27 3.03 -7.02
CA ASN A 629 -85.41 3.84 -6.16
C ASN A 629 -84.05 4.04 -6.82
N THR A 630 -83.43 5.18 -6.54
CA THR A 630 -82.03 5.39 -6.89
C THR A 630 -81.14 4.76 -5.82
N VAL A 631 -80.20 3.93 -6.24
CA VAL A 631 -79.23 3.24 -5.39
C VAL A 631 -77.80 3.56 -5.82
N ASN A 632 -76.87 3.59 -4.89
CA ASN A 632 -75.45 3.78 -5.18
C ASN A 632 -74.58 2.86 -4.31
N ASN A 633 -73.51 2.33 -4.87
CA ASN A 633 -72.51 1.64 -4.07
C ASN A 633 -71.71 2.64 -3.22
N ASP A 634 -70.90 2.08 -2.33
CA ASP A 634 -69.68 2.74 -1.88
C ASP A 634 -68.74 3.08 -3.05
N LYS A 635 -67.68 3.84 -2.77
CA LYS A 635 -66.68 4.21 -3.77
C LYS A 635 -65.36 3.51 -3.49
N VAL A 636 -64.77 2.89 -4.50
CA VAL A 636 -63.38 2.44 -4.49
C VAL A 636 -62.73 2.77 -5.83
N VAL A 637 -61.65 3.55 -5.80
CA VAL A 637 -60.78 3.82 -6.96
C VAL A 637 -59.36 3.39 -6.57
N PHE A 638 -58.80 2.46 -7.32
CA PHE A 638 -57.45 1.92 -7.11
C PHE A 638 -56.58 2.22 -8.33
N ASN A 639 -55.44 2.88 -8.14
CA ASN A 639 -54.55 3.31 -9.22
C ASN A 639 -55.28 4.04 -10.37
N GLY A 640 -56.28 4.86 -10.03
CA GLY A 640 -57.10 5.60 -10.98
C GLY A 640 -58.22 4.79 -11.65
N ALA A 641 -58.25 3.45 -11.51
CA ALA A 641 -59.33 2.60 -12.01
C ALA A 641 -60.47 2.48 -10.98
N THR A 642 -61.71 2.58 -11.43
CA THR A 642 -62.88 2.45 -10.55
C THR A 642 -63.16 0.97 -10.29
N VAL A 643 -62.91 0.52 -9.07
CA VAL A 643 -63.18 -0.85 -8.61
C VAL A 643 -64.62 -0.98 -8.10
N MET A 644 -65.15 0.08 -7.49
CA MET A 644 -66.53 0.17 -7.04
C MET A 644 -67.08 1.55 -7.39
N ASP A 645 -68.07 1.57 -8.29
CA ASP A 645 -68.64 2.80 -8.84
C ASP A 645 -69.82 3.30 -7.98
N PRO A 646 -69.75 4.52 -7.41
CA PRO A 646 -70.82 5.11 -6.62
C PRO A 646 -71.88 5.84 -7.48
N ALA A 647 -71.84 5.71 -8.81
CA ALA A 647 -72.82 6.34 -9.68
C ALA A 647 -74.26 5.92 -9.31
N PRO A 648 -75.21 6.87 -9.18
CA PRO A 648 -76.59 6.54 -8.86
C PRO A 648 -77.25 5.73 -10.00
N MET A 649 -77.86 4.60 -9.66
CA MET A 649 -78.52 3.66 -10.59
C MET A 649 -79.93 3.32 -10.12
N ASP A 650 -80.83 2.97 -11.03
CA ASP A 650 -82.17 2.51 -10.65
C ASP A 650 -82.12 1.07 -10.13
N LYS A 651 -82.72 0.82 -8.95
CA LYS A 651 -82.95 -0.49 -8.31
C LYS A 651 -81.71 -1.29 -7.89
N THR A 652 -80.73 -1.47 -8.76
CA THR A 652 -79.55 -2.32 -8.53
C THR A 652 -78.30 -1.61 -9.00
N ALA A 653 -77.39 -1.35 -8.06
CA ALA A 653 -76.11 -0.72 -8.36
C ALA A 653 -75.14 -1.72 -9.04
N PRO A 654 -74.12 -1.23 -9.77
CA PRO A 654 -73.19 -2.08 -10.52
C PRO A 654 -72.44 -3.06 -9.61
N ARG A 655 -72.09 -4.24 -10.13
CA ARG A 655 -71.27 -5.20 -9.37
C ARG A 655 -69.81 -4.70 -9.31
N PRO A 656 -69.19 -4.63 -8.12
CA PRO A 656 -67.79 -4.23 -7.97
C PRO A 656 -66.84 -5.24 -8.61
N GLU A 657 -65.70 -4.73 -9.06
CA GLU A 657 -64.56 -5.54 -9.51
C GLU A 657 -63.66 -5.93 -8.33
N THR A 658 -62.65 -6.76 -8.59
CA THR A 658 -61.58 -7.07 -7.64
C THR A 658 -60.40 -6.17 -7.88
N ILE A 659 -59.64 -5.85 -6.83
CA ILE A 659 -58.34 -5.17 -7.00
C ILE A 659 -57.43 -6.06 -7.88
N PRO A 660 -56.73 -5.50 -8.89
CA PRO A 660 -55.81 -6.24 -9.73
C PRO A 660 -54.74 -6.98 -8.92
N GLN A 661 -54.19 -8.05 -9.49
CA GLN A 661 -53.09 -8.79 -8.87
C GLN A 661 -51.80 -7.95 -8.93
N PRO A 662 -50.97 -7.91 -7.87
CA PRO A 662 -49.70 -7.20 -7.90
C PRO A 662 -48.64 -7.97 -8.70
N ASP A 663 -47.90 -7.25 -9.54
CA ASP A 663 -46.68 -7.74 -10.18
C ASP A 663 -45.49 -7.71 -9.21
N MET A 664 -44.43 -8.46 -9.54
CA MET A 664 -43.14 -8.33 -8.86
C MET A 664 -42.52 -6.95 -9.15
N ILE A 665 -41.86 -6.36 -8.16
CA ILE A 665 -41.08 -5.14 -8.35
C ILE A 665 -39.95 -5.38 -9.36
N GLY A 666 -39.48 -4.31 -10.00
CA GLY A 666 -38.30 -4.40 -10.86
C GLY A 666 -37.02 -4.65 -10.06
N ASP A 667 -36.01 -5.25 -10.72
CA ASP A 667 -34.76 -5.69 -10.09
C ASP A 667 -33.97 -4.61 -9.33
N ASN A 668 -34.20 -3.34 -9.66
CA ASN A 668 -33.51 -2.19 -9.07
C ASN A 668 -34.28 -1.50 -7.94
N VAL A 669 -35.50 -1.95 -7.64
CA VAL A 669 -36.36 -1.28 -6.66
C VAL A 669 -35.78 -1.43 -5.25
N LEU A 670 -35.52 -2.66 -4.81
CA LEU A 670 -34.82 -2.93 -3.56
C LEU A 670 -33.43 -3.47 -3.88
N TYR A 671 -32.53 -2.56 -4.27
CA TYR A 671 -31.16 -2.87 -4.66
C TYR A 671 -30.17 -1.86 -4.10
N GLN A 672 -29.08 -2.35 -3.54
CA GLN A 672 -27.94 -1.54 -3.12
C GLN A 672 -26.65 -2.30 -3.39
N ASN A 673 -25.68 -1.65 -4.04
CA ASN A 673 -24.34 -2.18 -4.28
C ASN A 673 -23.28 -1.35 -3.56
N ARG A 674 -22.01 -1.69 -3.77
CA ARG A 674 -20.85 -1.04 -3.12
C ARG A 674 -20.93 -1.14 -1.59
N LEU A 675 -21.38 -2.28 -1.12
CA LEU A 675 -21.38 -2.64 0.30
C LEU A 675 -20.01 -3.24 0.64
N THR A 676 -19.01 -2.39 0.83
CA THR A 676 -17.62 -2.81 1.04
C THR A 676 -17.46 -3.57 2.37
N ILE A 677 -16.86 -4.75 2.31
CA ILE A 677 -16.54 -5.55 3.49
C ILE A 677 -15.37 -4.88 4.22
N GLN A 678 -15.57 -4.51 5.49
CA GLN A 678 -14.51 -3.87 6.27
C GLN A 678 -13.29 -4.77 6.47
N ASN A 679 -12.10 -4.19 6.30
CA ASN A 679 -10.81 -4.87 6.52
C ASN A 679 -10.52 -5.23 7.97
N THR A 680 -11.37 -4.86 8.93
CA THR A 680 -11.28 -5.28 10.34
C THR A 680 -11.98 -6.62 10.60
N LEU A 681 -12.77 -7.11 9.63
CA LEU A 681 -13.52 -8.37 9.77
C LEU A 681 -12.60 -9.56 9.51
N VAL A 682 -12.32 -10.32 10.57
CA VAL A 682 -11.53 -11.55 10.50
C VAL A 682 -12.20 -12.59 9.59
N ASN A 683 -11.38 -13.41 8.96
CA ASN A 683 -11.82 -14.59 8.23
C ASN A 683 -12.88 -15.39 9.00
N LYS A 684 -14.06 -15.59 8.40
CA LYS A 684 -15.16 -16.34 9.02
C LYS A 684 -16.04 -17.03 7.97
N ALA A 685 -16.18 -18.35 8.10
CA ALA A 685 -16.96 -19.18 7.18
C ALA A 685 -18.47 -19.10 7.42
N ASP A 686 -19.25 -19.27 6.36
CA ASP A 686 -20.68 -19.60 6.39
C ASP A 686 -21.54 -18.67 7.28
N GLN A 687 -21.26 -17.37 7.24
CA GLN A 687 -22.05 -16.42 8.02
C GLN A 687 -23.44 -16.28 7.41
N SER A 688 -24.45 -16.62 8.22
CA SER A 688 -25.85 -16.61 7.81
C SER A 688 -26.33 -15.21 7.46
N THR A 689 -27.07 -15.09 6.37
CA THR A 689 -27.76 -13.86 5.99
C THR A 689 -29.24 -13.96 6.35
N THR A 690 -29.78 -12.92 6.99
CA THR A 690 -31.19 -12.81 7.33
C THR A 690 -31.76 -11.51 6.77
N GLY A 691 -33.07 -11.45 6.56
CA GLY A 691 -33.72 -10.21 6.12
C GLY A 691 -35.19 -10.13 6.50
N GLU A 692 -35.73 -8.91 6.45
CA GLU A 692 -37.14 -8.61 6.69
C GLU A 692 -37.62 -7.61 5.61
N ILE A 693 -38.83 -7.76 5.11
CA ILE A 693 -39.49 -6.80 4.22
C ILE A 693 -40.72 -6.22 4.92
N ALA A 694 -40.91 -4.91 4.80
CA ALA A 694 -41.98 -4.17 5.44
C ALA A 694 -42.92 -3.52 4.40
N TYR A 695 -44.21 -3.67 4.63
CA TYR A 695 -45.28 -3.08 3.84
C TYR A 695 -46.16 -2.18 4.71
N GLY A 696 -46.38 -0.94 4.30
CA GLY A 696 -47.16 0.05 5.03
C GLY A 696 -48.61 0.11 4.55
N LEU A 697 -49.58 0.18 5.46
CA LEU A 697 -51.00 0.35 5.12
C LEU A 697 -51.23 1.76 4.57
N ILE A 698 -51.80 1.87 3.37
CA ILE A 698 -52.01 3.18 2.74
C ILE A 698 -53.31 3.87 3.22
N PRO A 699 -53.38 5.21 3.17
CA PRO A 699 -54.62 5.95 3.41
C PRO A 699 -55.75 5.52 2.47
N GLY A 700 -57.01 5.61 2.94
CA GLY A 700 -58.17 5.12 2.19
C GLY A 700 -58.52 3.65 2.46
N ASN A 701 -57.93 3.04 3.48
CA ASN A 701 -58.40 1.75 3.99
C ASN A 701 -59.71 1.93 4.78
N ILE A 702 -60.56 0.90 4.79
CA ILE A 702 -61.83 0.88 5.54
C ILE A 702 -61.84 -0.37 6.41
N LYS A 703 -61.99 -0.16 7.72
CA LYS A 703 -61.91 -1.24 8.72
C LYS A 703 -60.61 -2.07 8.58
N GLY A 704 -59.51 -1.38 8.25
CA GLY A 704 -58.24 -1.99 7.89
C GLY A 704 -57.35 -2.41 9.07
N GLY A 705 -56.24 -3.08 8.76
CA GLY A 705 -55.30 -3.65 9.72
C GLY A 705 -54.17 -2.71 10.17
N GLN A 706 -52.97 -3.27 10.35
CA GLN A 706 -51.72 -2.57 10.68
C GLN A 706 -50.67 -2.90 9.62
N ASP A 707 -49.56 -2.15 9.60
CA ASP A 707 -48.39 -2.44 8.76
C ASP A 707 -47.92 -3.90 8.91
N GLN A 708 -47.45 -4.47 7.80
CA GLN A 708 -47.08 -5.87 7.70
C GLN A 708 -45.58 -6.05 7.55
N LYS A 709 -45.03 -7.10 8.16
CA LYS A 709 -43.62 -7.47 8.11
C LYS A 709 -43.49 -8.95 7.82
N PHE A 710 -42.55 -9.29 6.94
CA PHE A 710 -42.31 -10.68 6.53
C PHE A 710 -40.81 -10.98 6.53
N SER A 711 -40.42 -12.13 7.07
CA SER A 711 -39.02 -12.59 7.00
C SER A 711 -38.68 -13.07 5.60
N ILE A 712 -37.48 -12.74 5.13
CA ILE A 712 -36.93 -13.18 3.85
C ILE A 712 -36.15 -14.47 4.09
N GLN A 713 -36.68 -15.58 3.57
CA GLN A 713 -36.09 -16.91 3.75
C GLN A 713 -35.11 -17.24 2.62
N GLY A 714 -34.12 -18.10 2.92
CA GLY A 714 -33.25 -18.70 1.89
C GLY A 714 -32.20 -17.75 1.28
N ILE A 715 -31.83 -16.65 1.95
CA ILE A 715 -30.72 -15.81 1.51
C ILE A 715 -29.41 -16.58 1.69
N ASN A 716 -28.49 -16.50 0.71
CA ASN A 716 -27.21 -17.19 0.76
C ASN A 716 -26.33 -16.74 1.94
N SER A 717 -25.47 -17.64 2.43
CA SER A 717 -24.42 -17.30 3.40
C SER A 717 -23.28 -16.51 2.73
N VAL A 718 -22.45 -15.87 3.56
CA VAL A 718 -21.22 -15.20 3.15
C VAL A 718 -20.04 -15.74 3.96
N THR A 719 -18.99 -16.16 3.26
CA THR A 719 -17.71 -16.58 3.83
C THR A 719 -16.69 -15.48 3.59
N VAL A 720 -16.22 -14.81 4.66
CA VAL A 720 -15.15 -13.81 4.56
C VAL A 720 -13.81 -14.55 4.58
N HIS A 721 -13.01 -14.39 3.54
CA HIS A 721 -11.69 -15.00 3.44
C HIS A 721 -10.70 -14.13 2.67
N THR A 722 -9.86 -13.39 3.40
CA THR A 722 -8.86 -12.48 2.85
C THR A 722 -7.56 -13.24 2.54
N PRO A 723 -7.13 -13.32 1.26
CA PRO A 723 -6.01 -14.14 0.83
C PRO A 723 -4.67 -13.42 0.95
N VAL A 724 -3.66 -14.14 1.39
CA VAL A 724 -2.25 -13.78 1.30
C VAL A 724 -1.43 -14.99 0.85
N VAL A 725 -0.35 -14.72 0.14
CA VAL A 725 0.59 -15.73 -0.38
C VAL A 725 2.01 -15.33 -0.02
N ASN A 726 2.93 -16.29 -0.01
CA ASN A 726 4.34 -16.11 0.29
C ASN A 726 5.17 -17.12 -0.50
N TYR A 727 5.77 -16.65 -1.59
CA TYR A 727 6.67 -17.42 -2.45
C TYR A 727 8.03 -16.71 -2.49
N ALA A 728 8.62 -16.56 -1.31
CA ALA A 728 9.82 -15.75 -1.15
C ALA A 728 11.03 -16.43 -1.80
N SER A 729 12.00 -15.63 -2.21
CA SER A 729 13.27 -16.15 -2.74
C SER A 729 14.42 -15.23 -2.36
N VAL A 730 15.62 -15.81 -2.38
CA VAL A 730 16.86 -15.11 -2.05
C VAL A 730 17.84 -15.33 -3.21
N SER A 731 18.47 -14.26 -3.67
CA SER A 731 19.47 -14.33 -4.74
C SER A 731 20.61 -15.28 -4.40
N ASP A 732 21.11 -15.99 -5.40
CA ASP A 732 22.18 -16.95 -5.27
C ASP A 732 23.47 -16.42 -5.94
N ASP A 733 24.50 -16.15 -5.14
CA ASP A 733 25.77 -15.57 -5.60
C ASP A 733 26.82 -16.64 -5.98
N GLN A 734 26.41 -17.58 -6.84
CA GLN A 734 27.26 -18.66 -7.36
C GLN A 734 28.60 -18.20 -7.95
N PRO A 735 28.69 -17.07 -8.70
CA PRO A 735 29.96 -16.62 -9.29
C PRO A 735 31.07 -16.32 -8.27
N HIS A 736 30.71 -16.18 -7.00
CA HIS A 736 31.63 -15.88 -5.89
C HIS A 736 31.71 -17.03 -4.86
N ASN A 737 31.17 -18.20 -5.18
CA ASN A 737 31.19 -19.38 -4.31
C ASN A 737 32.46 -20.25 -4.52
N GLN A 738 33.40 -20.17 -3.59
CA GLN A 738 34.69 -20.89 -3.63
C GLN A 738 34.67 -22.29 -3.01
N LYS A 739 33.50 -22.82 -2.62
CA LYS A 739 33.41 -24.11 -1.90
C LYS A 739 33.94 -25.27 -2.74
N THR A 740 34.65 -26.19 -2.10
CA THR A 740 35.03 -27.47 -2.72
C THR A 740 33.81 -28.29 -3.14
N VAL A 741 32.76 -28.28 -2.31
CA VAL A 741 31.46 -28.91 -2.58
C VAL A 741 30.36 -27.88 -2.30
N PRO A 742 29.87 -27.15 -3.32
CA PRO A 742 28.74 -26.23 -3.18
C PRO A 742 27.44 -26.98 -2.89
N ASP A 743 26.55 -26.39 -2.09
CA ASP A 743 25.19 -26.91 -1.86
C ASP A 743 24.24 -26.42 -2.97
N PRO A 744 23.70 -27.30 -3.83
CA PRO A 744 22.80 -26.90 -4.92
C PRO A 744 21.37 -26.59 -4.43
N THR A 745 21.05 -26.83 -3.15
CA THR A 745 19.70 -26.65 -2.58
C THR A 745 19.54 -25.35 -1.79
N SER A 746 20.62 -24.60 -1.59
CA SER A 746 20.67 -23.35 -0.82
C SER A 746 21.21 -22.22 -1.70
N SER A 747 20.67 -21.01 -1.56
CA SER A 747 21.29 -19.83 -2.19
C SER A 747 22.61 -19.48 -1.50
N ALA A 748 23.68 -19.27 -2.25
CA ALA A 748 24.97 -18.84 -1.72
C ALA A 748 24.93 -17.34 -1.35
N LEU A 749 25.22 -17.05 -0.09
CA LEU A 749 25.41 -15.69 0.41
C LEU A 749 26.87 -15.49 0.80
N ILE A 750 27.53 -14.52 0.17
CA ILE A 750 28.96 -14.29 0.37
C ILE A 750 29.19 -13.16 1.35
N LEU A 751 30.10 -13.36 2.31
CA LEU A 751 30.46 -12.34 3.30
C LEU A 751 30.97 -11.06 2.61
N GLU A 752 30.54 -9.91 3.12
CA GLU A 752 30.81 -8.56 2.58
C GLU A 752 30.24 -8.29 1.19
N ARG A 753 29.15 -8.97 0.82
CA ARG A 753 28.46 -8.74 -0.44
C ARG A 753 26.96 -8.51 -0.25
N PRO A 754 26.33 -7.74 -1.15
CA PRO A 754 24.89 -7.56 -1.14
C PRO A 754 24.18 -8.81 -1.65
N PHE A 755 22.95 -9.03 -1.18
CA PHE A 755 22.04 -10.04 -1.69
C PHE A 755 20.62 -9.51 -1.75
N ILE A 756 19.80 -10.07 -2.63
CA ILE A 756 18.42 -9.64 -2.88
C ILE A 756 17.47 -10.63 -2.22
N VAL A 757 16.55 -10.10 -1.42
CA VAL A 757 15.37 -10.80 -0.93
C VAL A 757 14.18 -10.38 -1.79
N ARG A 758 13.48 -11.36 -2.37
CA ARG A 758 12.27 -11.15 -3.15
C ARG A 758 11.06 -11.72 -2.42
N ILE A 759 10.08 -10.87 -2.10
CA ILE A 759 8.81 -11.25 -1.48
C ILE A 759 7.66 -10.85 -2.41
N PRO A 760 7.23 -11.76 -3.32
CA PRO A 760 6.13 -11.47 -4.24
C PRO A 760 4.79 -11.40 -3.50
N THR A 761 3.88 -10.58 -4.01
CA THR A 761 2.46 -10.53 -3.61
C THR A 761 1.59 -11.41 -4.51
N SER A 762 2.18 -12.00 -5.55
CA SER A 762 1.53 -12.89 -6.48
C SER A 762 1.93 -14.34 -6.28
N GLY A 763 1.01 -15.24 -6.63
CA GLY A 763 1.24 -16.68 -6.58
C GLY A 763 -0.07 -17.46 -6.50
N GLN A 764 0.03 -18.77 -6.41
CA GLN A 764 -1.13 -19.66 -6.31
C GLN A 764 -1.73 -19.59 -4.90
N HIS A 765 -3.05 -19.43 -4.82
CA HIS A 765 -3.85 -19.61 -3.60
C HIS A 765 -4.82 -20.79 -3.80
N LEU A 766 -6.09 -20.67 -3.42
CA LEU A 766 -7.13 -21.66 -3.68
C LEU A 766 -7.38 -21.84 -5.19
N ASP A 767 -7.88 -23.02 -5.58
CA ASP A 767 -8.19 -23.33 -6.98
C ASP A 767 -9.32 -22.43 -7.51
N VAL A 768 -9.06 -21.70 -8.61
CA VAL A 768 -10.00 -20.72 -9.19
C VAL A 768 -11.32 -21.36 -9.65
N THR A 769 -11.30 -22.64 -10.02
CA THR A 769 -12.49 -23.37 -10.48
C THR A 769 -13.47 -23.61 -9.33
N SER A 770 -12.94 -23.83 -8.12
CA SER A 770 -13.73 -24.09 -6.91
C SER A 770 -13.96 -22.82 -6.07
N TYR A 771 -13.05 -21.85 -6.18
CA TYR A 771 -13.08 -20.56 -5.49
C TYR A 771 -12.86 -19.44 -6.51
N PRO A 772 -13.91 -19.04 -7.25
CA PRO A 772 -13.83 -17.92 -8.20
C PRO A 772 -13.24 -16.67 -7.54
N GLY A 773 -12.38 -15.97 -8.28
CA GLY A 773 -11.66 -14.81 -7.75
C GLY A 773 -10.40 -15.16 -6.94
N TYR A 774 -10.15 -16.42 -6.63
CA TYR A 774 -8.85 -16.89 -6.13
C TYR A 774 -8.03 -17.50 -7.30
N GLY A 775 -6.95 -18.22 -7.02
CA GLY A 775 -6.06 -18.82 -8.03
C GLY A 775 -4.64 -18.25 -8.03
N ASN A 776 -3.95 -18.38 -9.16
CA ASN A 776 -2.63 -17.79 -9.38
C ASN A 776 -2.74 -16.36 -9.89
N ARG A 777 -2.60 -15.37 -9.01
CA ARG A 777 -2.70 -13.94 -9.35
C ARG A 777 -1.99 -13.07 -8.31
N ASP A 778 -2.03 -11.76 -8.49
CA ASP A 778 -1.56 -10.79 -7.51
C ASP A 778 -2.61 -10.52 -6.42
N TYR A 779 -2.16 -10.57 -5.17
CA TYR A 779 -2.96 -10.36 -3.97
C TYR A 779 -2.53 -9.14 -3.16
N ALA A 780 -1.65 -8.27 -3.69
CA ALA A 780 -1.12 -7.09 -3.00
C ALA A 780 -2.19 -6.25 -2.27
N LYS A 781 -3.39 -6.11 -2.87
CA LYS A 781 -4.55 -5.41 -2.30
C LYS A 781 -4.88 -5.85 -0.86
N TYR A 782 -4.67 -7.12 -0.53
CA TYR A 782 -5.11 -7.73 0.72
C TYR A 782 -4.00 -7.85 1.77
N PHE A 783 -2.81 -7.34 1.50
CA PHE A 783 -1.67 -7.42 2.39
C PHE A 783 -1.68 -6.23 3.35
N ARG A 784 -1.59 -6.50 4.66
CA ARG A 784 -1.24 -5.47 5.65
C ARG A 784 0.24 -5.11 5.53
N ILE A 785 1.09 -6.14 5.53
CA ILE A 785 2.54 -5.99 5.63
C ILE A 785 3.25 -7.28 5.21
N LYS A 786 4.47 -7.13 4.69
CA LYS A 786 5.40 -8.22 4.40
C LYS A 786 6.57 -8.14 5.35
N GLN A 787 7.05 -9.28 5.85
CA GLN A 787 8.15 -9.29 6.80
C GLN A 787 9.17 -10.38 6.47
N VAL A 788 10.44 -10.06 6.74
CA VAL A 788 11.57 -10.99 6.68
C VAL A 788 12.32 -11.00 8.01
N ARG A 789 12.81 -12.17 8.43
CA ARG A 789 13.65 -12.34 9.62
C ARG A 789 14.86 -13.19 9.29
N PHE A 790 16.04 -12.61 9.49
CA PHE A 790 17.31 -13.29 9.26
C PHE A 790 17.78 -13.98 10.54
N PRO A 791 18.32 -15.21 10.48
CA PRO A 791 18.94 -15.87 11.62
C PRO A 791 20.34 -15.34 11.93
N PHE A 792 20.84 -14.39 11.14
CA PHE A 792 22.13 -13.71 11.26
C PHE A 792 21.96 -12.20 11.09
N ASP A 793 23.01 -11.44 11.41
CA ASP A 793 23.03 -9.99 11.27
C ASP A 793 23.06 -9.56 9.81
N VAL A 794 22.36 -8.47 9.48
CA VAL A 794 22.40 -7.84 8.16
C VAL A 794 22.42 -6.33 8.27
N TYR A 795 22.79 -5.66 7.18
CA TYR A 795 22.52 -4.24 6.96
C TYR A 795 21.50 -4.05 5.85
N ASN A 796 20.86 -2.88 5.83
CA ASN A 796 20.19 -2.38 4.63
C ASN A 796 21.22 -2.07 3.51
N ALA A 797 20.71 -1.81 2.30
CA ALA A 797 21.52 -1.69 1.09
C ALA A 797 22.68 -0.69 1.17
N ASP A 798 22.47 0.48 1.79
CA ASP A 798 23.46 1.55 1.92
C ASP A 798 24.32 1.45 3.20
N ARG A 799 24.11 0.39 3.99
CA ARG A 799 24.79 0.14 5.26
C ARG A 799 24.55 1.22 6.33
N SER A 800 23.51 2.04 6.19
CA SER A 800 23.14 3.06 7.18
C SER A 800 22.40 2.48 8.40
N GLN A 801 21.75 1.32 8.24
CA GLN A 801 20.97 0.68 9.28
C GLN A 801 21.44 -0.76 9.53
N PHE A 802 21.88 -1.01 10.76
CA PHE A 802 22.16 -2.36 11.27
C PHE A 802 20.87 -3.06 11.72
N ILE A 803 20.71 -4.30 11.31
CA ILE A 803 19.57 -5.16 11.66
C ILE A 803 20.13 -6.42 12.37
N PRO A 804 19.98 -6.51 13.70
CA PRO A 804 20.44 -7.68 14.45
C PRO A 804 19.70 -8.95 14.03
N ALA A 805 20.38 -10.09 14.16
CA ALA A 805 19.78 -11.40 13.97
C ALA A 805 18.45 -11.56 14.74
N LYS A 806 17.53 -12.32 14.16
CA LYS A 806 16.20 -12.66 14.70
C LYS A 806 15.25 -11.45 14.88
N THR A 807 15.48 -10.39 14.11
CA THR A 807 14.60 -9.21 14.06
C THR A 807 13.70 -9.27 12.84
N TRP A 808 12.39 -9.05 13.01
CA TRP A 808 11.47 -8.88 11.90
C TRP A 808 11.66 -7.52 11.25
N VAL A 809 11.80 -7.50 9.93
CA VAL A 809 11.96 -6.30 9.12
C VAL A 809 10.74 -6.15 8.22
N ASP A 810 10.11 -4.98 8.28
CA ASP A 810 8.94 -4.64 7.47
C ASP A 810 9.37 -4.24 6.06
N ILE A 811 8.79 -4.89 5.07
CA ILE A 811 8.99 -4.60 3.65
C ILE A 811 7.69 -4.01 3.08
N PRO A 812 7.73 -2.83 2.43
CA PRO A 812 6.55 -2.27 1.79
C PRO A 812 5.88 -3.26 0.83
N VAL A 813 4.54 -3.34 0.83
CA VAL A 813 3.78 -4.32 0.03
C VAL A 813 4.16 -4.27 -1.46
N ASN A 814 4.26 -3.06 -2.02
CA ASN A 814 4.59 -2.83 -3.43
C ASN A 814 6.09 -3.05 -3.76
N GLN A 815 6.96 -3.19 -2.76
CA GLN A 815 8.39 -3.43 -2.95
C GLN A 815 8.64 -4.94 -3.01
N LEU A 816 8.77 -5.50 -4.21
CA LEU A 816 8.97 -6.94 -4.37
C LEU A 816 10.39 -7.38 -4.03
N ASP A 817 11.40 -6.58 -4.39
CA ASP A 817 12.82 -6.88 -4.19
C ASP A 817 13.43 -5.90 -3.18
N THR A 818 14.23 -6.43 -2.27
CA THR A 818 14.96 -5.65 -1.24
C THR A 818 16.40 -6.11 -1.17
N VAL A 819 17.33 -5.16 -1.26
CA VAL A 819 18.77 -5.44 -1.13
C VAL A 819 19.18 -5.35 0.34
N PHE A 820 19.86 -6.38 0.82
CA PHE A 820 20.52 -6.43 2.11
C PHE A 820 22.02 -6.63 1.91
N TYR A 821 22.82 -6.29 2.92
CA TYR A 821 24.27 -6.47 2.89
C TYR A 821 24.73 -7.36 4.05
N LEU A 822 25.55 -8.37 3.74
CA LEU A 822 26.01 -9.36 4.71
C LEU A 822 27.32 -8.91 5.40
N PRO A 823 27.33 -8.68 6.72
CA PRO A 823 28.53 -8.31 7.46
C PRO A 823 29.55 -9.45 7.53
N VAL A 824 30.84 -9.10 7.64
CA VAL A 824 31.94 -10.08 7.64
C VAL A 824 31.99 -10.98 8.89
N TRP A 825 31.45 -10.52 10.01
CA TRP A 825 31.49 -11.25 11.30
C TRP A 825 30.39 -12.30 11.44
N VAL A 826 29.51 -12.44 10.46
CA VAL A 826 28.54 -13.53 10.43
C VAL A 826 29.30 -14.85 10.29
N ASP A 827 28.89 -15.85 11.07
CA ASP A 827 29.47 -17.19 10.98
C ASP A 827 29.07 -17.86 9.67
N GLU A 828 30.01 -18.57 9.05
CA GLU A 828 29.72 -19.41 7.88
C GLU A 828 28.86 -20.62 8.29
N GLY A 829 27.89 -20.98 7.46
CA GLY A 829 27.02 -22.13 7.72
C GLY A 829 25.70 -22.12 6.95
N HIS A 830 24.89 -23.15 7.18
CA HIS A 830 23.55 -23.26 6.61
C HIS A 830 22.52 -22.58 7.51
N TYR A 831 21.66 -21.78 6.90
CA TYR A 831 20.65 -20.98 7.56
C TYR A 831 19.31 -21.11 6.85
N ARG A 832 18.23 -20.75 7.54
CA ARG A 832 16.90 -20.58 6.95
C ARG A 832 16.41 -19.17 7.25
N ILE A 833 16.17 -18.39 6.21
CA ILE A 833 15.57 -17.07 6.33
C ILE A 833 14.06 -17.25 6.38
N GLU A 834 13.40 -16.61 7.35
CA GLU A 834 11.97 -16.74 7.57
C GLU A 834 11.23 -15.54 6.98
N PHE A 835 10.10 -15.81 6.36
CA PHE A 835 9.24 -14.82 5.74
C PHE A 835 7.83 -14.98 6.26
N ARG A 836 7.11 -13.87 6.39
CA ARG A 836 5.67 -13.91 6.60
C ARG A 836 4.96 -12.72 6.00
N ASN A 837 3.82 -12.98 5.39
CA ASN A 837 2.97 -11.99 4.77
C ASN A 837 1.62 -12.01 5.48
N ILE A 838 1.23 -10.86 6.03
CA ILE A 838 0.09 -10.75 6.94
C ILE A 838 -1.07 -10.09 6.21
N ALA A 839 -2.25 -10.72 6.25
CA ALA A 839 -3.47 -10.18 5.65
C ALA A 839 -3.92 -8.89 6.35
N GLU A 840 -4.57 -7.99 5.60
CA GLU A 840 -5.12 -6.72 6.12
C GLU A 840 -6.09 -6.93 7.30
N ASN A 841 -6.83 -8.04 7.28
CA ASN A 841 -7.79 -8.41 8.31
C ASN A 841 -7.24 -9.37 9.38
N ALA A 842 -5.92 -9.54 9.45
CA ALA A 842 -5.31 -10.36 10.47
C ALA A 842 -5.58 -9.78 11.88
N PRO A 843 -6.12 -10.57 12.83
CA PRO A 843 -6.27 -10.12 14.21
C PRO A 843 -4.91 -9.85 14.87
N SER A 844 -4.91 -9.32 16.10
CA SER A 844 -3.67 -9.10 16.87
C SER A 844 -2.93 -10.40 17.22
N THR A 845 -3.70 -11.48 17.40
CA THR A 845 -3.20 -12.85 17.55
C THR A 845 -3.60 -13.63 16.31
N PHE A 846 -2.63 -14.25 15.62
CA PHE A 846 -2.86 -14.95 14.37
C PHE A 846 -2.06 -16.24 14.31
N THR A 847 -2.42 -17.10 13.36
CA THR A 847 -1.68 -18.31 13.02
C THR A 847 -1.20 -18.24 11.56
N GLU A 848 -0.13 -18.97 11.26
CA GLU A 848 0.57 -18.93 9.99
C GLU A 848 0.38 -20.26 9.23
N GLN A 849 0.37 -20.19 7.90
CA GLN A 849 0.35 -21.36 7.01
C GLN A 849 1.44 -21.22 5.96
N GLN A 850 2.11 -22.32 5.62
CA GLN A 850 3.12 -22.34 4.56
C GLN A 850 2.51 -21.94 3.21
N ASP A 851 3.24 -21.13 2.44
CA ASP A 851 2.97 -20.63 1.08
C ASP A 851 1.73 -19.74 0.89
N ALA A 852 0.60 -20.09 1.49
CA ALA A 852 -0.65 -19.36 1.34
C ALA A 852 -1.61 -19.69 2.48
N ASN A 853 -2.39 -18.71 2.93
CA ASN A 853 -3.41 -18.94 3.97
C ASN A 853 -4.68 -19.62 3.43
N THR A 854 -4.55 -20.74 2.73
CA THR A 854 -5.69 -21.46 2.11
C THR A 854 -6.69 -22.02 3.13
N ASN A 855 -6.27 -22.29 4.36
CA ASN A 855 -7.19 -22.58 5.45
C ASN A 855 -7.58 -21.28 6.14
N LEU A 856 -8.89 -21.06 6.20
CA LEU A 856 -9.55 -19.86 6.69
C LEU A 856 -9.19 -19.48 8.14
N THR A 857 -8.71 -20.44 8.94
CA THR A 857 -8.20 -20.18 10.30
C THR A 857 -6.91 -19.35 10.35
N HIS A 858 -6.17 -19.30 9.24
CA HIS A 858 -4.90 -18.58 9.13
C HIS A 858 -5.08 -17.23 8.44
N HIS A 859 -4.31 -16.24 8.91
CA HIS A 859 -4.30 -14.87 8.33
C HIS A 859 -2.92 -14.49 7.81
N VAL A 860 -1.98 -15.43 7.83
CA VAL A 860 -0.59 -15.20 7.49
C VAL A 860 -0.10 -16.35 6.62
N ALA A 861 0.55 -15.99 5.51
CA ALA A 861 1.31 -16.92 4.69
C ALA A 861 2.79 -16.84 5.09
N ALA A 862 3.38 -17.95 5.51
CA ALA A 862 4.78 -18.06 5.91
C ALA A 862 5.59 -18.84 4.88
N ASP A 863 6.89 -18.57 4.84
CA ASP A 863 7.83 -19.31 4.02
C ASP A 863 9.22 -19.32 4.65
N THR A 864 10.05 -20.30 4.30
CA THR A 864 11.45 -20.38 4.74
C THR A 864 12.38 -20.76 3.60
N VAL A 865 13.36 -19.90 3.32
CA VAL A 865 14.32 -20.12 2.22
C VAL A 865 15.67 -20.57 2.80
N PRO A 866 16.21 -21.73 2.36
CA PRO A 866 17.55 -22.18 2.76
C PRO A 866 18.63 -21.34 2.08
N VAL A 867 19.65 -20.96 2.85
CA VAL A 867 20.82 -20.23 2.36
C VAL A 867 22.10 -20.77 3.01
N GLU A 868 23.22 -20.68 2.31
CA GLU A 868 24.55 -20.98 2.85
C GLU A 868 25.37 -19.69 2.91
N VAL A 869 25.82 -19.29 4.09
CA VAL A 869 26.77 -18.18 4.27
C VAL A 869 28.19 -18.70 4.09
N ILE A 870 28.93 -18.10 3.17
CA ILE A 870 30.24 -18.59 2.70
C ILE A 870 31.27 -17.47 2.78
N GLY A 871 32.46 -17.82 3.28
CA GLY A 871 33.64 -16.98 3.30
C GLY A 871 34.35 -16.87 1.95
N ARG A 872 35.54 -16.27 1.93
CA ARG A 872 36.36 -16.14 0.71
C ARG A 872 37.84 -16.35 1.00
N LEU A 873 38.57 -16.83 0.01
CA LEU A 873 40.03 -16.97 -0.04
C LEU A 873 40.53 -16.14 -1.24
N TYR A 874 41.35 -15.11 -1.01
CA TYR A 874 41.59 -14.06 -2.00
C TYR A 874 42.89 -13.29 -1.76
N ASP A 875 43.19 -12.33 -2.64
CA ASP A 875 44.33 -11.41 -2.52
C ASP A 875 45.67 -12.14 -2.40
N PHE A 876 45.92 -13.21 -3.16
CA PHE A 876 47.25 -13.81 -3.22
C PHE A 876 48.24 -12.84 -3.92
N HIS A 877 49.37 -12.54 -3.28
CA HIS A 877 50.41 -11.73 -3.89
C HIS A 877 51.80 -12.00 -3.32
N VAL A 878 52.83 -11.77 -4.15
CA VAL A 878 54.23 -11.78 -3.73
C VAL A 878 54.58 -10.41 -3.16
N THR A 879 54.97 -10.37 -1.89
CA THR A 879 55.29 -9.17 -1.12
C THR A 879 56.76 -8.81 -1.11
N ASP A 880 57.64 -9.78 -1.33
CA ASP A 880 59.09 -9.55 -1.36
C ASP A 880 59.83 -10.71 -2.02
N ILE A 881 61.07 -10.49 -2.44
CA ILE A 881 61.96 -11.49 -3.02
C ILE A 881 63.37 -11.28 -2.46
N ALA A 882 63.95 -12.32 -1.89
CA ALA A 882 65.25 -12.21 -1.21
C ALA A 882 66.48 -12.20 -2.12
N ASP A 883 66.28 -12.42 -3.42
CA ASP A 883 67.31 -12.23 -4.42
C ASP A 883 67.68 -10.75 -4.47
N TYR A 884 68.96 -10.43 -4.30
CA TYR A 884 69.45 -9.05 -4.23
C TYR A 884 69.13 -8.23 -5.49
N ASN A 885 68.90 -8.88 -6.63
CA ASN A 885 68.47 -8.19 -7.84
C ASN A 885 67.09 -7.56 -7.72
N TRP A 886 66.27 -8.00 -6.75
CA TRP A 886 64.89 -7.55 -6.57
C TRP A 886 64.70 -6.68 -5.32
N GLU A 887 65.73 -6.53 -4.47
CA GLU A 887 65.59 -5.82 -3.19
C GLU A 887 65.14 -4.36 -3.37
N ASN A 888 65.64 -3.68 -4.41
CA ASN A 888 65.27 -2.30 -4.75
C ASN A 888 63.82 -2.14 -5.27
N VAL A 889 63.12 -3.23 -5.58
CA VAL A 889 61.70 -3.22 -5.97
C VAL A 889 60.81 -3.09 -4.76
N PHE A 890 61.18 -3.75 -3.66
CA PHE A 890 60.35 -3.88 -2.47
C PHE A 890 60.81 -3.01 -1.30
N ARG A 891 62.07 -2.58 -1.28
CA ARG A 891 62.67 -1.85 -0.14
C ARG A 891 63.08 -0.43 -0.52
N LYS A 892 62.84 0.52 0.40
CA LYS A 892 63.23 1.92 0.20
C LYS A 892 64.74 2.09 0.06
N GLN A 893 65.51 1.25 0.75
CA GLN A 893 66.97 1.23 0.75
C GLN A 893 67.45 -0.22 0.83
N LEU A 894 68.55 -0.54 0.16
CA LEU A 894 69.19 -1.88 0.26
C LEU A 894 69.53 -2.19 1.72
N GLY A 895 69.21 -3.40 2.18
CA GLY A 895 69.39 -3.83 3.57
C GLY A 895 68.31 -3.33 4.56
N SER A 896 67.44 -2.40 4.19
CA SER A 896 66.39 -1.86 5.08
C SER A 896 65.24 -2.85 5.32
N SER A 897 64.56 -2.74 6.47
CA SER A 897 63.29 -3.43 6.74
C SER A 897 62.07 -2.66 6.26
N GLU A 898 62.21 -1.40 5.84
CA GLU A 898 61.10 -0.56 5.39
C GLU A 898 60.64 -0.91 3.96
N PRO A 899 59.39 -1.34 3.77
CA PRO A 899 58.86 -1.66 2.44
C PRO A 899 58.49 -0.40 1.64
N LEU A 900 58.50 -0.50 0.32
CA LEU A 900 58.00 0.50 -0.64
C LEU A 900 56.46 0.45 -0.81
N GLY A 901 55.80 -0.57 -0.27
CA GLY A 901 54.36 -0.81 -0.47
C GLY A 901 54.01 -1.44 -1.82
N VAL A 902 55.02 -1.88 -2.59
CA VAL A 902 54.86 -2.55 -3.88
C VAL A 902 54.70 -4.06 -3.67
N SER A 903 53.88 -4.71 -4.50
CA SER A 903 53.67 -6.17 -4.49
C SER A 903 53.23 -6.67 -5.86
N TYR A 904 53.51 -7.93 -6.17
CA TYR A 904 53.05 -8.57 -7.40
C TYR A 904 51.76 -9.35 -7.13
N TRP A 905 50.64 -8.80 -7.57
CA TRP A 905 49.29 -9.33 -7.37
C TRP A 905 48.91 -10.37 -8.42
N THR A 906 47.97 -11.28 -8.11
CA THR A 906 47.40 -12.22 -9.10
C THR A 906 47.05 -11.54 -10.43
N GLY A 907 46.44 -10.35 -10.38
CA GLY A 907 46.15 -9.56 -11.58
C GLY A 907 45.87 -8.10 -11.24
N LEU A 908 45.10 -7.43 -12.10
CA LEU A 908 44.77 -6.01 -11.98
C LEU A 908 43.46 -5.75 -11.23
N ASN A 909 42.73 -6.82 -10.84
CA ASN A 909 41.44 -6.71 -10.20
C ASN A 909 41.50 -7.11 -8.71
N SER A 910 40.53 -6.59 -7.98
CA SER A 910 40.13 -6.87 -6.60
C SER A 910 39.50 -8.26 -6.49
N ILE A 911 39.17 -8.67 -5.26
CA ILE A 911 38.51 -9.95 -4.94
C ILE A 911 37.25 -10.22 -5.77
N ASP A 912 36.48 -9.18 -6.13
CA ASP A 912 35.20 -9.28 -6.83
C ASP A 912 35.27 -8.79 -8.29
N GLY A 913 36.48 -8.60 -8.83
CA GLY A 913 36.70 -8.24 -10.24
C GLY A 913 36.79 -6.73 -10.54
N ASP A 914 36.54 -5.86 -9.57
CA ASP A 914 36.74 -4.41 -9.72
C ASP A 914 38.24 -4.04 -9.85
N PRO A 915 38.63 -2.96 -10.55
CA PRO A 915 40.04 -2.56 -10.64
C PRO A 915 40.69 -2.33 -9.26
N ARG A 916 41.83 -3.00 -9.01
CA ARG A 916 42.60 -2.87 -7.76
C ARG A 916 43.48 -1.63 -7.71
N GLY A 917 43.86 -1.10 -8.88
CA GLY A 917 44.70 0.09 -9.02
C GLY A 917 46.19 -0.17 -9.15
N ASN A 918 46.66 -1.42 -9.06
CA ASN A 918 48.03 -1.78 -9.47
C ASN A 918 48.16 -1.75 -11.00
N LEU A 919 49.38 -1.58 -11.49
CA LEU A 919 49.71 -1.55 -12.93
C LEU A 919 50.81 -2.57 -13.24
N ALA A 920 50.89 -2.99 -14.50
CA ALA A 920 52.06 -3.72 -14.98
C ALA A 920 53.35 -2.91 -14.71
N PRO A 921 54.46 -3.53 -14.27
CA PRO A 921 54.70 -4.97 -14.25
C PRO A 921 54.31 -5.69 -12.95
N PHE A 922 53.62 -5.04 -12.01
CA PHE A 922 53.30 -5.54 -10.66
C PHE A 922 52.14 -6.55 -10.62
N VAL A 923 52.24 -7.58 -11.47
CA VAL A 923 51.31 -8.70 -11.59
C VAL A 923 52.06 -10.03 -11.66
N LEU A 924 51.43 -11.09 -11.19
CA LEU A 924 51.97 -12.44 -11.23
C LEU A 924 51.88 -13.03 -12.65
N PRO A 925 52.78 -13.97 -12.98
CA PRO A 925 53.94 -14.39 -12.19
C PRO A 925 55.09 -13.39 -12.27
N VAL A 926 55.93 -13.40 -11.24
CA VAL A 926 57.24 -12.73 -11.28
C VAL A 926 58.13 -13.48 -12.27
N ARG A 927 58.48 -12.83 -13.38
CA ARG A 927 59.20 -13.44 -14.51
C ARG A 927 60.13 -12.42 -15.18
N PRO A 928 60.94 -12.82 -16.20
CA PRO A 928 61.63 -11.85 -17.04
C PRO A 928 60.68 -10.78 -17.58
N GLY A 929 61.02 -9.51 -17.35
CA GLY A 929 60.19 -8.36 -17.69
C GLY A 929 59.28 -7.87 -16.56
N SER A 930 59.19 -8.61 -15.45
CA SER A 930 58.45 -8.17 -14.26
C SER A 930 59.21 -7.14 -13.42
N HIS A 931 60.53 -7.00 -13.61
CA HIS A 931 61.32 -6.02 -12.88
C HIS A 931 61.09 -4.60 -13.45
N PRO A 932 60.72 -3.59 -12.63
CA PRO A 932 60.35 -2.26 -13.13
C PRO A 932 61.53 -1.45 -13.70
N VAL A 933 62.77 -1.78 -13.32
CA VAL A 933 63.98 -1.13 -13.84
C VAL A 933 64.40 -1.75 -15.18
N GLN A 934 64.53 -0.92 -16.23
CA GLN A 934 64.78 -1.33 -17.61
C GLN A 934 66.00 -2.25 -17.81
N GLY A 935 67.08 -2.03 -17.04
CA GLY A 935 68.31 -2.84 -17.07
C GLY A 935 68.15 -4.28 -16.55
N PHE A 936 67.03 -4.60 -15.91
CA PHE A 936 66.75 -5.90 -15.28
C PHE A 936 65.67 -6.69 -16.04
N SER A 937 65.34 -6.29 -17.27
CA SER A 937 64.26 -6.86 -18.06
C SER A 937 64.41 -8.35 -18.40
N ASN A 938 65.61 -8.93 -18.34
CA ASN A 938 65.84 -10.37 -18.58
C ASN A 938 66.03 -11.19 -17.29
N ILE A 939 65.94 -10.55 -16.12
CA ILE A 939 66.22 -11.20 -14.84
C ILE A 939 64.97 -11.95 -14.35
N ALA A 940 65.20 -13.19 -13.91
CA ALA A 940 64.28 -13.98 -13.10
C ALA A 940 64.90 -14.21 -11.71
N VAL A 941 64.19 -14.87 -10.81
CA VAL A 941 64.72 -15.17 -9.47
C VAL A 941 65.76 -16.29 -9.58
N LYS A 942 66.91 -16.21 -8.90
CA LYS A 942 67.84 -17.36 -8.86
C LYS A 942 67.34 -18.45 -7.91
N THR A 943 67.62 -19.71 -8.25
CA THR A 943 67.30 -20.83 -7.36
C THR A 943 67.99 -20.66 -6.00
N GLY A 944 67.37 -21.14 -4.91
CA GLY A 944 67.85 -20.91 -3.54
C GLY A 944 67.35 -19.63 -2.85
N TYR A 945 66.94 -18.59 -3.59
CA TYR A 945 66.29 -17.42 -2.99
C TYR A 945 64.79 -17.64 -2.80
N HIS A 946 64.26 -17.20 -1.66
CA HIS A 946 62.82 -17.30 -1.37
C HIS A 946 62.05 -16.06 -1.81
N ILE A 947 60.85 -16.30 -2.32
CA ILE A 947 59.79 -15.30 -2.38
C ILE A 947 59.04 -15.24 -1.05
N LYS A 948 58.59 -14.06 -0.65
CA LYS A 948 57.63 -13.84 0.42
C LYS A 948 56.28 -13.53 -0.21
N PHE A 949 55.22 -14.08 0.38
CA PHE A 949 53.86 -13.85 -0.10
C PHE A 949 52.90 -13.86 1.07
N ASP A 950 51.76 -13.24 0.86
CA ASP A 950 50.59 -13.43 1.71
C ASP A 950 49.32 -13.50 0.89
N LEU A 951 48.26 -13.91 1.58
CA LEU A 951 46.90 -14.00 1.06
C LEU A 951 45.93 -13.80 2.21
N LYS A 952 44.67 -13.58 1.88
CA LYS A 952 43.62 -13.35 2.87
C LYS A 952 42.54 -14.41 2.81
N THR A 953 41.95 -14.65 3.98
CA THR A 953 40.67 -15.32 4.10
C THR A 953 39.70 -14.42 4.84
N LYS A 954 38.41 -14.57 4.56
CA LYS A 954 37.34 -14.02 5.41
C LYS A 954 36.34 -15.12 5.73
N GLY A 955 35.75 -15.07 6.92
CA GLY A 955 34.89 -16.09 7.48
C GLY A 955 35.54 -16.84 8.66
N ASN A 956 35.17 -18.10 8.83
CA ASN A 956 35.50 -18.93 9.99
C ASN A 956 36.84 -19.68 9.81
N MET A 957 37.88 -18.93 9.45
CA MET A 957 39.27 -19.42 9.26
C MET A 957 40.20 -18.94 10.39
N PHE A 958 39.64 -18.68 11.58
CA PHE A 958 40.33 -18.13 12.74
C PHE A 958 40.58 -19.16 13.87
N GLY A 959 40.22 -20.42 13.67
CA GLY A 959 40.49 -21.53 14.59
C GLY A 959 41.99 -21.87 14.69
N LYS A 960 42.38 -22.52 15.78
CA LYS A 960 43.79 -22.86 16.09
C LYS A 960 44.37 -23.92 15.14
N GLN A 961 43.51 -24.78 14.59
CA GLN A 961 43.87 -25.85 13.65
C GLN A 961 43.57 -25.48 12.18
N ASP A 962 42.99 -24.31 11.93
CA ASP A 962 42.77 -23.85 10.57
C ASP A 962 44.10 -23.57 9.88
N GLY A 963 44.11 -23.73 8.55
CA GLY A 963 45.30 -23.51 7.77
C GLY A 963 45.02 -23.30 6.29
N VAL A 964 46.06 -22.93 5.55
CA VAL A 964 46.02 -22.84 4.10
C VAL A 964 47.01 -23.83 3.51
N ARG A 965 46.51 -24.78 2.73
CA ARG A 965 47.34 -25.73 1.99
C ARG A 965 47.78 -25.13 0.67
N ILE A 966 49.07 -25.29 0.37
CA ILE A 966 49.65 -24.95 -0.91
C ILE A 966 50.34 -26.18 -1.48
N THR A 967 49.98 -26.57 -2.69
CA THR A 967 50.61 -27.69 -3.41
C THR A 967 51.33 -27.15 -4.65
N PRO A 968 52.68 -27.02 -4.60
CA PRO A 968 53.46 -26.61 -5.74
C PRO A 968 53.53 -27.67 -6.83
N THR A 969 53.52 -27.22 -8.09
CA THR A 969 53.88 -28.02 -9.26
C THR A 969 54.93 -27.26 -10.09
N PHE A 970 55.75 -28.00 -10.85
CA PHE A 970 56.92 -27.44 -11.52
C PHE A 970 56.84 -27.62 -13.02
N TYR A 971 57.16 -26.55 -13.74
CA TYR A 971 57.23 -26.55 -15.19
C TYR A 971 58.56 -25.96 -15.64
N PHE A 972 59.06 -26.41 -16.79
CA PHE A 972 60.16 -25.75 -17.48
C PHE A 972 59.63 -24.98 -18.67
N VAL A 973 60.08 -23.74 -18.80
CA VAL A 973 59.81 -22.86 -19.94
C VAL A 973 61.14 -22.51 -20.62
N SER A 974 61.22 -22.67 -21.93
CA SER A 974 62.44 -22.32 -22.68
C SER A 974 62.76 -20.83 -22.55
N LYS A 975 64.04 -20.48 -22.72
CA LYS A 975 64.53 -19.10 -22.52
C LYS A 975 63.83 -18.04 -23.37
N ASP A 976 63.32 -18.43 -24.54
CA ASP A 976 62.55 -17.60 -25.47
C ASP A 976 61.03 -17.58 -25.18
N GLY A 977 60.57 -18.37 -24.20
CA GLY A 977 59.15 -18.52 -23.85
C GLY A 977 58.34 -19.42 -24.80
N SER A 978 58.95 -20.05 -25.81
CA SER A 978 58.23 -20.76 -26.87
C SER A 978 57.65 -22.13 -26.45
N SER A 979 58.21 -22.75 -25.41
CA SER A 979 57.80 -24.09 -24.95
C SER A 979 57.53 -24.12 -23.44
N ARG A 980 56.60 -24.99 -23.03
CA ARG A 980 56.30 -25.30 -21.64
C ARG A 980 56.08 -26.79 -21.47
N GLN A 981 56.74 -27.39 -20.48
CA GLN A 981 56.50 -28.79 -20.09
C GLN A 981 56.58 -28.98 -18.59
N GLU A 982 55.85 -29.97 -18.06
CA GLU A 982 55.94 -30.34 -16.65
C GLU A 982 57.25 -31.09 -16.38
N VAL A 983 57.87 -30.85 -15.23
CA VAL A 983 59.22 -31.36 -14.91
C VAL A 983 59.31 -31.95 -13.51
N ASP A 984 60.23 -32.92 -13.36
CA ASP A 984 60.71 -33.37 -12.06
C ASP A 984 61.97 -32.59 -11.69
N LEU A 985 62.06 -32.17 -10.43
CA LEU A 985 63.20 -31.44 -9.90
C LEU A 985 63.97 -32.32 -8.92
N TYR A 986 65.29 -32.29 -9.00
CA TYR A 986 66.19 -33.05 -8.14
C TYR A 986 67.17 -32.12 -7.43
N TYR A 987 67.60 -32.46 -6.22
CA TYR A 987 68.59 -31.70 -5.46
C TYR A 987 69.57 -32.62 -4.72
N HIS A 988 70.51 -32.03 -3.99
CA HIS A 988 71.51 -32.74 -3.20
C HIS A 988 71.39 -32.36 -1.72
N ARG A 989 71.59 -33.35 -0.84
CA ARG A 989 71.62 -33.14 0.62
C ARG A 989 72.80 -33.91 1.23
N GLY A 990 73.83 -33.19 1.65
CA GLY A 990 75.05 -33.81 2.20
C GLY A 990 75.71 -34.75 1.18
N GLN A 991 75.77 -36.05 1.49
CA GLN A 991 76.26 -37.09 0.57
C GLN A 991 75.17 -37.70 -0.32
N GLU A 992 73.89 -37.45 -0.02
CA GLU A 992 72.78 -37.90 -0.86
C GLU A 992 72.73 -37.05 -2.13
N ARG A 993 72.70 -37.73 -3.28
CA ARG A 993 72.69 -37.11 -4.61
C ARG A 993 71.36 -37.38 -5.30
N LEU A 994 70.95 -36.45 -6.14
CA LEU A 994 69.74 -36.50 -6.98
C LEU A 994 68.50 -37.00 -6.22
N ILE A 995 68.15 -36.32 -5.12
CA ILE A 995 66.87 -36.53 -4.42
C ILE A 995 65.78 -35.84 -5.21
N ARG A 996 64.76 -36.58 -5.67
CA ARG A 996 63.61 -35.98 -6.35
C ARG A 996 62.72 -35.25 -5.34
N ILE A 997 62.34 -34.02 -5.63
CA ILE A 997 61.34 -33.28 -4.83
C ILE A 997 60.03 -34.09 -4.79
N GLY A 998 59.45 -34.23 -3.60
CA GLY A 998 58.24 -35.03 -3.35
C GLY A 998 58.41 -36.55 -3.43
N SER A 999 59.63 -37.06 -3.52
CA SER A 999 59.90 -38.49 -3.31
C SER A 999 59.95 -38.84 -1.81
N ALA A 1000 59.92 -40.14 -1.50
CA ALA A 1000 60.10 -40.62 -0.13
C ALA A 1000 61.45 -40.19 0.49
N GLN A 1001 62.47 -39.95 -0.33
CA GLN A 1001 63.79 -39.47 0.09
C GLN A 1001 63.83 -37.95 0.39
N ASP A 1002 62.83 -37.20 -0.09
CA ASP A 1002 62.75 -35.76 0.14
C ASP A 1002 62.27 -35.47 1.57
N LEU A 1003 63.23 -35.24 2.47
CA LEU A 1003 62.98 -35.00 3.89
C LEU A 1003 63.30 -33.56 4.33
N GLU A 1004 63.62 -32.66 3.39
CA GLU A 1004 64.03 -31.30 3.72
C GLU A 1004 62.84 -30.48 4.25
N LYS A 1005 63.00 -29.91 5.46
CA LYS A 1005 61.94 -29.14 6.11
C LYS A 1005 61.98 -27.67 5.71
N ARG A 1006 60.83 -27.11 5.40
CA ARG A 1006 60.65 -25.68 5.10
C ARG A 1006 60.07 -24.95 6.30
N PHE A 1007 60.57 -23.74 6.56
CA PHE A 1007 60.18 -22.93 7.70
C PHE A 1007 59.80 -21.52 7.27
N VAL A 1008 58.92 -20.89 8.04
CA VAL A 1008 58.50 -19.49 7.91
C VAL A 1008 58.68 -18.79 9.25
N VAL A 1009 59.11 -17.54 9.22
CA VAL A 1009 59.19 -16.67 10.40
C VAL A 1009 58.17 -15.53 10.24
N LEU A 1010 57.12 -15.47 11.05
CA LEU A 1010 56.02 -14.52 10.86
C LEU A 1010 56.51 -13.08 10.70
N ASN A 1011 57.29 -12.58 11.65
CA ASN A 1011 57.88 -11.26 11.59
C ASN A 1011 59.38 -11.37 11.29
N SER A 1012 59.76 -11.08 10.04
CA SER A 1012 61.15 -11.02 9.60
C SER A 1012 61.38 -9.74 8.82
N ARG A 1013 62.65 -9.34 8.62
CA ARG A 1013 63.01 -8.12 7.85
C ARG A 1013 62.21 -7.98 6.56
N LEU A 1014 62.04 -9.09 5.82
CA LEU A 1014 61.40 -9.09 4.51
C LEU A 1014 59.86 -9.22 4.54
N ARG A 1015 59.24 -9.33 5.71
CA ARG A 1015 57.76 -9.24 5.86
C ARG A 1015 57.35 -7.94 6.55
N ASN A 1016 58.07 -7.56 7.61
CA ASN A 1016 57.81 -6.37 8.41
C ASN A 1016 56.32 -6.26 8.80
N VAL A 1017 55.81 -7.28 9.51
CA VAL A 1017 54.38 -7.36 9.88
C VAL A 1017 54.06 -6.20 10.83
N PRO A 1018 52.99 -5.42 10.60
CA PRO A 1018 52.63 -4.30 11.46
C PRO A 1018 52.44 -4.72 12.92
N GLY A 1019 53.02 -3.96 13.85
CA GLY A 1019 52.89 -4.24 15.29
C GLY A 1019 51.46 -4.19 15.80
N THR A 1020 50.60 -3.35 15.20
CA THR A 1020 49.17 -3.28 15.51
C THR A 1020 48.46 -4.59 15.18
N GLU A 1021 48.72 -5.16 14.01
CA GLU A 1021 48.17 -6.44 13.54
C GLU A 1021 48.63 -7.64 14.39
N LEU A 1022 49.90 -7.64 14.80
CA LEU A 1022 50.41 -8.62 15.77
C LEU A 1022 49.72 -8.47 17.14
N GLY A 1023 49.51 -7.23 17.59
CA GLY A 1023 48.80 -6.93 18.84
C GLY A 1023 47.34 -7.40 18.84
N ASP A 1024 46.61 -7.15 17.74
CA ASP A 1024 45.22 -7.59 17.58
C ASP A 1024 45.13 -9.13 17.60
N THR A 1025 46.07 -9.80 16.94
CA THR A 1025 46.18 -11.26 16.93
C THR A 1025 46.47 -11.80 18.32
N ALA A 1026 47.43 -11.20 19.04
CA ALA A 1026 47.78 -11.58 20.40
C ALA A 1026 46.62 -11.46 21.37
N ARG A 1027 45.83 -10.39 21.26
CA ARG A 1027 44.62 -10.20 22.07
C ARG A 1027 43.60 -11.32 21.85
N TYR A 1028 43.37 -11.68 20.59
CA TYR A 1028 42.45 -12.79 20.28
C TYR A 1028 42.98 -14.12 20.80
N GLN A 1029 44.24 -14.45 20.55
CA GLN A 1029 44.85 -15.71 21.01
C GLN A 1029 44.81 -15.82 22.54
N TYR A 1030 45.13 -14.74 23.25
CA TYR A 1030 45.01 -14.69 24.71
C TYR A 1030 43.59 -14.98 25.19
N THR A 1031 42.59 -14.40 24.53
CA THR A 1031 41.18 -14.44 24.97
C THR A 1031 40.47 -15.73 24.57
N TYR A 1032 40.82 -16.34 23.43
CA TYR A 1032 40.05 -17.46 22.87
C TYR A 1032 40.87 -18.73 22.64
N GLU A 1033 42.20 -18.65 22.53
CA GLU A 1033 43.05 -19.81 22.22
C GLU A 1033 43.88 -20.32 23.41
N LEU A 1034 44.20 -19.43 24.37
CA LEU A 1034 44.85 -19.83 25.61
C LEU A 1034 43.84 -20.45 26.60
N THR A 1035 44.28 -21.50 27.27
CA THR A 1035 43.57 -22.10 28.39
C THR A 1035 43.50 -21.14 29.58
N ALA A 1036 42.57 -21.41 30.52
CA ALA A 1036 42.47 -20.62 31.74
C ALA A 1036 43.77 -20.62 32.56
N ASP A 1037 44.48 -21.76 32.60
CA ASP A 1037 45.75 -21.90 33.32
C ASP A 1037 46.88 -21.09 32.66
N GLU A 1038 46.95 -21.07 31.33
CA GLU A 1038 47.93 -20.26 30.59
C GLU A 1038 47.68 -18.75 30.79
N ARG A 1039 46.42 -18.32 30.81
CA ARG A 1039 46.06 -16.92 31.12
C ARG A 1039 46.38 -16.50 32.55
N ASN A 1040 46.34 -17.42 33.50
CA ASN A 1040 46.71 -17.12 34.89
C ASN A 1040 48.22 -16.92 35.06
N GLN A 1041 49.04 -17.34 34.09
CA GLN A 1041 50.51 -17.26 34.15
C GLN A 1041 51.09 -15.97 33.55
N SER A 1042 50.33 -15.22 32.75
CA SER A 1042 50.80 -13.98 32.13
C SER A 1042 49.66 -13.01 31.87
N SER A 1043 49.87 -11.70 32.03
CA SER A 1043 48.84 -10.72 31.64
C SER A 1043 48.71 -10.61 30.12
N LEU A 1044 47.59 -10.03 29.64
CA LEU A 1044 47.42 -9.75 28.21
C LEU A 1044 48.56 -8.88 27.65
N ALA A 1045 48.99 -7.85 28.39
CA ALA A 1045 50.08 -6.98 27.96
C ALA A 1045 51.40 -7.74 27.83
N ASP A 1046 51.73 -8.60 28.79
CA ASP A 1046 52.94 -9.43 28.73
C ASP A 1046 52.88 -10.41 27.56
N TYR A 1047 51.70 -10.99 27.31
CA TYR A 1047 51.49 -11.90 26.18
C TYR A 1047 51.64 -11.18 24.83
N MET A 1048 51.13 -9.95 24.70
CA MET A 1048 51.31 -9.13 23.51
C MET A 1048 52.79 -8.85 23.23
N VAL A 1049 53.55 -8.42 24.24
CA VAL A 1049 55.01 -8.20 24.11
C VAL A 1049 55.71 -9.50 23.72
N LYS A 1050 55.40 -10.62 24.39
CA LYS A 1050 55.96 -11.94 24.07
C LYS A 1050 55.65 -12.36 22.63
N LEU A 1051 54.43 -12.11 22.14
CA LEU A 1051 54.07 -12.46 20.78
C LEU A 1051 54.85 -11.62 19.76
N VAL A 1052 54.88 -10.30 19.95
CA VAL A 1052 55.54 -9.36 19.05
C VAL A 1052 57.05 -9.59 19.03
N ASP A 1053 57.72 -9.61 20.19
CA ASP A 1053 59.18 -9.58 20.28
C ASP A 1053 59.83 -10.97 20.26
N GLN A 1054 59.07 -12.05 20.52
CA GLN A 1054 59.63 -13.41 20.60
C GLN A 1054 58.93 -14.38 19.66
N ILE A 1055 57.63 -14.64 19.84
CA ILE A 1055 56.93 -15.71 19.10
C ILE A 1055 56.93 -15.42 17.60
N SER A 1056 56.67 -14.18 17.20
CA SER A 1056 56.63 -13.79 15.78
C SER A 1056 57.97 -13.97 15.06
N HIS A 1057 59.09 -14.00 15.80
CA HIS A 1057 60.44 -14.18 15.26
C HIS A 1057 60.90 -15.65 15.26
N GLN A 1058 60.08 -16.59 15.74
CA GLN A 1058 60.42 -18.02 15.75
C GLN A 1058 60.15 -18.70 14.41
N LYS A 1059 60.93 -19.75 14.11
CA LYS A 1059 60.73 -20.59 12.92
C LYS A 1059 59.50 -21.51 13.12
N THR A 1060 58.50 -21.33 12.28
CA THR A 1060 57.34 -22.21 12.13
C THR A 1060 57.62 -23.21 11.01
N TRP A 1061 57.47 -24.51 11.27
CA TRP A 1061 57.55 -25.53 10.22
C TRP A 1061 56.27 -25.51 9.38
N VAL A 1062 56.42 -25.45 8.06
CA VAL A 1062 55.28 -25.31 7.12
C VAL A 1062 55.19 -26.44 6.10
N GLY A 1063 56.12 -27.38 6.07
CA GLY A 1063 56.09 -28.52 5.14
C GLY A 1063 57.42 -28.79 4.46
N ARG A 1064 57.36 -29.16 3.17
CA ARG A 1064 58.48 -29.53 2.30
C ARG A 1064 58.41 -28.74 0.99
N TYR A 1065 59.16 -29.12 -0.04
CA TYR A 1065 59.14 -28.45 -1.34
C TYR A 1065 57.89 -28.81 -2.18
N ASP A 1066 57.33 -30.00 -2.00
CA ASP A 1066 56.19 -30.52 -2.77
C ASP A 1066 54.82 -30.23 -2.14
N TRP A 1067 54.78 -29.79 -0.88
CA TRP A 1067 53.57 -29.34 -0.20
C TRP A 1067 53.88 -28.43 0.98
N MET A 1068 52.97 -27.51 1.27
CA MET A 1068 53.01 -26.64 2.43
C MET A 1068 51.63 -26.50 3.08
N ILE A 1069 51.61 -26.29 4.39
CA ILE A 1069 50.46 -25.83 5.15
C ILE A 1069 50.91 -24.59 5.93
N LEU A 1070 50.17 -23.49 5.78
CA LEU A 1070 50.33 -22.29 6.58
C LEU A 1070 49.44 -22.42 7.83
N PRO A 1071 49.99 -22.71 9.02
CA PRO A 1071 49.21 -22.84 10.24
C PRO A 1071 48.89 -21.49 10.90
N ALA A 1072 48.01 -21.50 11.89
CA ALA A 1072 47.62 -20.32 12.66
C ALA A 1072 48.79 -19.52 13.30
N SER A 1073 49.96 -20.14 13.53
CA SER A 1073 51.14 -19.44 14.08
C SER A 1073 51.79 -18.44 13.11
N ILE A 1074 51.44 -18.49 11.82
CA ILE A 1074 51.87 -17.53 10.79
C ILE A 1074 50.66 -16.83 10.16
N ARG A 1075 49.56 -16.76 10.91
CA ARG A 1075 48.33 -16.04 10.60
C ARG A 1075 48.18 -14.83 11.51
N THR A 1076 47.62 -13.76 10.98
CA THR A 1076 47.18 -12.59 11.74
C THR A 1076 45.71 -12.28 11.50
N LEU A 1077 45.10 -11.51 12.40
CA LEU A 1077 43.70 -11.11 12.33
C LEU A 1077 43.61 -9.61 12.04
N ILE A 1078 42.86 -9.25 10.99
CA ILE A 1078 42.86 -7.90 10.40
C ILE A 1078 41.45 -7.38 10.08
N GLY A 1079 40.42 -7.95 10.70
CA GLY A 1079 39.04 -7.51 10.50
C GLY A 1079 38.76 -6.12 11.07
N PRO A 1080 37.54 -5.59 10.85
CA PRO A 1080 37.16 -4.27 11.34
C PRO A 1080 37.19 -4.20 12.86
N LYS A 1081 37.54 -3.01 13.38
CA LYS A 1081 37.57 -2.67 14.82
C LYS A 1081 36.84 -1.37 15.14
N THR A 1082 36.48 -0.61 14.12
CA THR A 1082 35.69 0.63 14.19
C THR A 1082 34.38 0.43 13.45
N ASP A 1083 33.40 1.29 13.73
CA ASP A 1083 32.09 1.27 13.05
C ASP A 1083 31.33 -0.05 13.25
N ILE A 1084 31.60 -0.73 14.37
CA ILE A 1084 30.95 -1.97 14.76
C ILE A 1084 29.69 -1.63 15.58
N PRO A 1085 28.51 -2.14 15.22
CA PRO A 1085 27.28 -1.90 15.97
C PRO A 1085 27.34 -2.38 17.42
N SER A 1086 26.59 -1.69 18.29
CA SER A 1086 26.42 -2.13 19.67
C SER A 1086 25.83 -3.54 19.73
N GLY A 1087 26.44 -4.42 20.53
CA GLY A 1087 26.06 -5.83 20.65
C GLY A 1087 26.89 -6.80 19.81
N VAL A 1088 27.65 -6.32 18.82
CA VAL A 1088 28.58 -7.15 18.03
C VAL A 1088 29.94 -7.22 18.74
N SER A 1089 30.50 -8.42 18.82
CA SER A 1089 31.84 -8.63 19.41
C SER A 1089 32.94 -8.07 18.50
N VAL A 1090 33.69 -7.10 19.01
CA VAL A 1090 34.86 -6.53 18.33
C VAL A 1090 35.91 -7.61 18.05
N ASP A 1091 36.08 -8.58 18.95
CA ASP A 1091 37.03 -9.68 18.74
C ASP A 1091 36.59 -10.60 17.60
N ARG A 1092 35.29 -10.92 17.51
CA ARG A 1092 34.75 -11.75 16.43
C ARG A 1092 34.84 -11.05 15.08
N ALA A 1093 34.58 -9.74 15.05
CA ALA A 1093 34.71 -8.92 13.85
C ALA A 1093 36.17 -8.79 13.39
N ASN A 1094 37.09 -8.53 14.31
CA ASN A 1094 38.53 -8.54 14.01
C ASN A 1094 39.02 -9.91 13.53
N ALA A 1095 38.54 -10.98 14.16
CA ALA A 1095 38.89 -12.34 13.78
C ALA A 1095 38.28 -12.78 12.45
N ALA A 1096 37.31 -12.05 11.88
CA ALA A 1096 36.58 -12.45 10.69
C ALA A 1096 37.39 -12.36 9.39
N ILE A 1097 38.48 -11.59 9.37
CA ILE A 1097 39.40 -11.49 8.24
C ILE A 1097 40.79 -11.87 8.74
N GLN A 1098 41.41 -12.82 8.06
CA GLN A 1098 42.73 -13.32 8.41
C GLN A 1098 43.70 -13.12 7.26
N ARG A 1099 44.95 -12.84 7.58
CA ARG A 1099 46.06 -12.83 6.62
C ARG A 1099 47.02 -13.96 6.95
N TRP A 1100 47.46 -14.68 5.92
CA TRP A 1100 48.32 -15.84 6.03
C TRP A 1100 49.65 -15.58 5.34
N TYR A 1101 50.75 -15.73 6.08
CA TYR A 1101 52.08 -15.39 5.60
C TYR A 1101 52.87 -16.62 5.16
N GLY A 1102 53.34 -16.63 3.91
CA GLY A 1102 54.11 -17.74 3.36
C GLY A 1102 55.53 -17.36 2.94
N GLU A 1103 56.28 -18.39 2.56
CA GLU A 1103 57.57 -18.28 1.90
C GLU A 1103 57.87 -19.53 1.10
N TYR A 1104 58.39 -19.35 -0.11
CA TYR A 1104 58.74 -20.47 -0.95
C TYR A 1104 60.05 -20.22 -1.68
N SER A 1105 60.86 -21.27 -1.83
CA SER A 1105 62.04 -21.27 -2.69
C SER A 1105 62.20 -22.66 -3.28
N LEU A 1106 62.94 -22.74 -4.39
CA LEU A 1106 63.57 -23.99 -4.80
C LEU A 1106 64.88 -24.20 -4.00
N PRO A 1107 65.43 -25.43 -3.96
CA PRO A 1107 66.80 -25.66 -3.52
C PRO A 1107 67.80 -24.75 -4.25
N ALA A 1108 68.98 -24.50 -3.67
CA ALA A 1108 69.97 -23.64 -4.30
C ALA A 1108 70.54 -24.24 -5.60
N ASP A 1109 70.81 -25.55 -5.60
CA ASP A 1109 71.20 -26.26 -6.82
C ASP A 1109 70.09 -27.24 -7.17
N VAL A 1110 69.51 -27.08 -8.37
CA VAL A 1110 68.38 -27.86 -8.86
C VAL A 1110 68.75 -28.49 -10.20
N TYR A 1111 68.40 -29.76 -10.34
CA TYR A 1111 68.59 -30.53 -11.57
C TYR A 1111 67.22 -30.86 -12.15
N THR A 1112 66.89 -30.22 -13.26
CA THR A 1112 65.56 -30.26 -13.88
C THR A 1112 65.53 -31.28 -15.01
N VAL A 1113 64.52 -32.15 -15.05
CA VAL A 1113 64.32 -33.13 -16.13
C VAL A 1113 62.83 -33.22 -16.51
N PRO A 1114 62.48 -33.67 -17.73
CA PRO A 1114 61.10 -33.93 -18.09
C PRO A 1114 60.42 -34.86 -17.07
N LYS A 1115 59.17 -34.58 -16.71
CA LYS A 1115 58.45 -35.37 -15.69
C LYS A 1115 58.41 -36.85 -16.06
N GLY A 1116 58.67 -37.72 -15.07
CA GLY A 1116 58.70 -39.17 -15.24
C GLY A 1116 60.04 -39.71 -15.76
N THR A 1117 61.06 -38.86 -15.95
CA THR A 1117 62.40 -39.31 -16.36
C THR A 1117 63.01 -40.23 -15.29
N ASN A 1118 63.35 -41.46 -15.68
CA ASN A 1118 63.98 -42.44 -14.79
C ASN A 1118 65.51 -42.24 -14.76
N LEU A 1119 65.98 -41.39 -13.85
CA LEU A 1119 67.41 -41.10 -13.69
C LEU A 1119 68.23 -42.31 -13.24
N GLU A 1120 67.63 -43.25 -12.50
CA GLU A 1120 68.32 -44.47 -12.05
C GLU A 1120 68.69 -45.37 -13.23
N LEU A 1121 67.77 -45.53 -14.19
CA LEU A 1121 68.03 -46.25 -15.43
C LEU A 1121 69.11 -45.54 -16.27
N LEU A 1122 69.02 -44.22 -16.39
CA LEU A 1122 69.99 -43.40 -17.13
C LEU A 1122 71.40 -43.48 -16.52
N ALA A 1123 71.52 -43.47 -15.19
CA ALA A 1123 72.80 -43.58 -14.48
C ALA A 1123 73.45 -44.97 -14.64
N ARG A 1124 72.66 -46.02 -14.88
CA ARG A 1124 73.17 -47.37 -15.18
C ARG A 1124 73.62 -47.52 -16.63
N GLN A 1125 73.06 -46.74 -17.56
CA GLN A 1125 73.35 -46.80 -18.99
C GLN A 1125 74.48 -45.85 -19.40
N ASN A 1126 74.60 -44.69 -18.75
CA ASN A 1126 75.56 -43.64 -19.07
C ASN A 1126 76.16 -43.04 -17.78
N GLN A 1127 77.33 -42.40 -17.89
CA GLN A 1127 77.88 -41.60 -16.79
C GLN A 1127 77.00 -40.36 -16.56
N LEU A 1128 76.18 -40.39 -15.51
CA LEU A 1128 75.32 -39.27 -15.12
C LEU A 1128 76.09 -38.36 -14.17
N ASP A 1129 76.76 -37.34 -14.73
CA ASP A 1129 77.35 -36.25 -13.96
C ASP A 1129 76.48 -34.98 -14.01
N GLU A 1130 76.83 -33.96 -13.24
CA GLU A 1130 76.08 -32.70 -13.16
C GLU A 1130 76.04 -31.90 -14.49
N LYS A 1131 76.81 -32.32 -15.49
CA LYS A 1131 76.87 -31.72 -16.83
C LYS A 1131 76.07 -32.54 -17.86
N ALA A 1132 75.43 -33.63 -17.45
CA ALA A 1132 74.64 -34.46 -18.34
C ALA A 1132 73.56 -33.65 -19.08
N SER A 1133 73.42 -33.91 -20.39
CA SER A 1133 72.49 -33.20 -21.27
C SER A 1133 71.00 -33.47 -20.96
N VAL A 1134 70.71 -34.47 -20.13
CA VAL A 1134 69.35 -34.72 -19.62
C VAL A 1134 68.86 -33.57 -18.73
N PHE A 1135 69.76 -32.83 -18.09
CA PHE A 1135 69.41 -31.71 -17.23
C PHE A 1135 69.12 -30.45 -18.05
N MET A 1136 67.90 -29.96 -17.92
CA MET A 1136 67.40 -28.78 -18.62
C MET A 1136 67.91 -27.51 -17.95
N LYS A 1137 68.80 -26.78 -18.63
CA LYS A 1137 69.43 -25.56 -18.10
C LYS A 1137 69.11 -24.28 -18.89
N ASP A 1138 68.78 -24.38 -20.17
CA ASP A 1138 68.53 -23.21 -21.03
C ASP A 1138 67.08 -22.72 -20.95
N GLY A 1139 66.71 -22.11 -19.83
CA GLY A 1139 65.36 -21.62 -19.59
C GLY A 1139 65.07 -21.33 -18.13
N TYR A 1140 63.80 -21.49 -17.77
CA TYR A 1140 63.26 -21.11 -16.48
C TYR A 1140 62.42 -22.23 -15.88
N ILE A 1141 62.49 -22.38 -14.55
CA ILE A 1141 61.62 -23.25 -13.76
C ILE A 1141 60.46 -22.41 -13.23
N VAL A 1142 59.24 -22.69 -13.66
CA VAL A 1142 58.02 -22.03 -13.18
C VAL A 1142 57.47 -22.80 -11.99
N VAL A 1143 57.20 -22.08 -10.91
CA VAL A 1143 56.49 -22.60 -9.74
C VAL A 1143 55.02 -22.21 -9.85
N ASN A 1144 54.16 -23.21 -9.87
CA ASN A 1144 52.71 -23.07 -9.94
C ASN A 1144 52.06 -23.57 -8.64
N PHE A 1145 51.18 -22.79 -8.03
CA PHE A 1145 50.51 -23.11 -6.77
C PHE A 1145 49.05 -23.48 -6.97
N ASN A 1146 48.64 -24.61 -6.38
CA ASN A 1146 47.25 -24.82 -5.97
C ASN A 1146 47.09 -24.37 -4.51
N ILE A 1147 46.06 -23.58 -4.20
CA ILE A 1147 45.83 -23.00 -2.87
C ILE A 1147 44.43 -23.35 -2.39
N GLU A 1148 44.34 -23.90 -1.18
CA GLU A 1148 43.09 -24.38 -0.58
C GLU A 1148 43.05 -24.07 0.92
N THR A 1149 41.88 -23.76 1.46
CA THR A 1149 41.71 -23.60 2.91
C THR A 1149 41.38 -24.93 3.59
N LEU A 1150 41.86 -25.10 4.81
CA LEU A 1150 41.61 -26.24 5.68
C LEU A 1150 40.93 -25.74 6.95
N ARG A 1151 39.77 -26.30 7.29
CA ARG A 1151 39.15 -26.11 8.60
C ARG A 1151 39.47 -27.29 9.50
N ASP A 1152 39.77 -27.01 10.77
CA ASP A 1152 40.13 -28.02 11.77
C ASP A 1152 41.27 -28.96 11.33
N GLY A 1153 42.18 -28.47 10.49
CA GLY A 1153 43.31 -29.23 9.95
C GLY A 1153 42.93 -30.37 8.99
N ASN A 1154 41.68 -30.43 8.51
CA ASN A 1154 41.21 -31.52 7.65
C ASN A 1154 41.75 -31.42 6.22
N THR A 1155 42.77 -32.23 5.88
CA THR A 1155 43.39 -32.28 4.55
C THR A 1155 42.59 -33.08 3.52
N GLU A 1156 41.65 -33.93 3.95
CA GLU A 1156 40.86 -34.78 3.04
C GLU A 1156 39.67 -34.04 2.43
N ALA A 1157 39.19 -32.98 3.10
CA ALA A 1157 38.07 -32.16 2.64
C ALA A 1157 38.38 -30.66 2.78
N PRO A 1158 39.08 -30.07 1.80
CA PRO A 1158 39.35 -28.64 1.78
C PRO A 1158 38.06 -27.82 1.78
N HIS A 1159 38.06 -26.69 2.47
CA HIS A 1159 36.87 -25.84 2.62
C HIS A 1159 36.62 -24.97 1.39
N LEU A 1160 37.58 -24.11 1.03
CA LEU A 1160 37.55 -23.23 -0.14
C LEU A 1160 38.75 -23.49 -1.06
N GLN A 1161 38.59 -23.29 -2.37
CA GLN A 1161 39.66 -23.43 -3.35
C GLN A 1161 39.85 -22.14 -4.17
N TYR A 1162 41.11 -21.81 -4.48
CA TYR A 1162 41.45 -20.61 -5.24
C TYR A 1162 41.25 -20.79 -6.75
N ILE A 1163 41.55 -21.98 -7.29
CA ILE A 1163 41.58 -22.23 -8.74
C ILE A 1163 40.51 -23.26 -9.16
N TYR A 1164 40.39 -24.38 -8.44
CA TYR A 1164 39.60 -25.53 -8.85
C TYR A 1164 38.24 -25.67 -8.13
N ALA A 1165 37.71 -24.58 -7.57
CA ALA A 1165 36.34 -24.62 -7.04
C ALA A 1165 35.34 -24.85 -8.21
N PRO A 1166 34.28 -25.66 -8.03
CA PRO A 1166 33.40 -26.03 -9.14
C PRO A 1166 32.64 -24.86 -9.79
N LEU A 1167 32.39 -23.79 -9.04
CA LEU A 1167 31.59 -22.64 -9.48
C LEU A 1167 32.42 -21.40 -9.81
N MET A 1168 33.71 -21.35 -9.41
CA MET A 1168 34.54 -20.17 -9.67
C MET A 1168 36.04 -20.43 -9.64
N ASN A 1169 36.79 -19.52 -10.27
CA ASN A 1169 38.24 -19.45 -10.23
C ASN A 1169 38.66 -18.03 -9.82
N GLN A 1170 39.16 -17.88 -8.59
CA GLN A 1170 39.55 -16.59 -8.01
C GLN A 1170 40.76 -15.99 -8.74
N TRP A 1171 41.63 -16.83 -9.31
CA TRP A 1171 42.79 -16.38 -10.09
C TRP A 1171 42.36 -15.58 -11.32
N GLN A 1172 41.32 -16.06 -12.00
CA GLN A 1172 40.71 -15.38 -13.14
C GLN A 1172 39.91 -14.15 -12.72
N MET A 1173 39.17 -14.24 -11.60
CA MET A 1173 38.40 -13.11 -11.07
C MET A 1173 39.29 -11.91 -10.72
N GLU A 1174 40.47 -12.15 -10.17
CA GLU A 1174 41.48 -11.12 -9.87
C GLU A 1174 42.23 -10.63 -11.13
N GLY A 1175 41.89 -11.13 -12.31
CA GLY A 1175 42.37 -10.61 -13.59
C GLY A 1175 43.73 -11.13 -14.00
N PHE A 1176 44.06 -12.40 -13.67
CA PHE A 1176 45.29 -13.02 -14.15
C PHE A 1176 45.33 -13.10 -15.68
N ASN A 1177 46.45 -12.66 -16.27
CA ASN A 1177 46.66 -12.72 -17.70
C ASN A 1177 47.47 -13.97 -18.06
N ASN A 1178 46.84 -14.93 -18.74
CA ASN A 1178 47.47 -16.18 -19.14
C ASN A 1178 48.38 -16.07 -20.39
N ARG A 1179 48.35 -14.93 -21.10
CA ARG A 1179 49.17 -14.67 -22.30
C ARG A 1179 49.67 -13.22 -22.35
N PRO A 1180 50.46 -12.78 -21.36
CA PRO A 1180 50.99 -11.43 -21.38
C PRO A 1180 52.04 -11.31 -22.48
N VAL A 1181 51.98 -10.19 -23.19
CA VAL A 1181 53.00 -9.77 -24.14
C VAL A 1181 54.00 -8.91 -23.38
N ASP A 1182 55.29 -9.24 -23.42
CA ASP A 1182 56.31 -8.40 -22.81
C ASP A 1182 56.70 -7.21 -23.70
N SER A 1183 57.57 -6.34 -23.20
CA SER A 1183 58.04 -5.13 -23.91
C SER A 1183 58.82 -5.43 -25.20
N GLN A 1184 59.17 -6.69 -25.46
CA GLN A 1184 59.85 -7.16 -26.66
C GLN A 1184 58.89 -7.91 -27.61
N GLY A 1185 57.59 -7.96 -27.31
CA GLY A 1185 56.59 -8.65 -28.12
C GLY A 1185 56.53 -10.16 -27.89
N ARG A 1186 57.25 -10.71 -26.90
CA ARG A 1186 57.23 -12.15 -26.60
C ARG A 1186 55.99 -12.49 -25.78
N THR A 1187 55.36 -13.61 -26.11
CA THR A 1187 54.22 -14.15 -25.36
C THR A 1187 54.67 -15.26 -24.43
N TRP A 1188 54.17 -15.25 -23.20
CA TRP A 1188 54.51 -16.25 -22.19
C TRP A 1188 53.38 -17.28 -22.02
N PRO A 1189 53.67 -18.59 -22.02
CA PRO A 1189 52.66 -19.64 -21.91
C PRO A 1189 52.26 -19.86 -20.44
N LEU A 1190 51.50 -18.94 -19.87
CA LEU A 1190 51.15 -18.95 -18.45
C LEU A 1190 49.88 -19.76 -18.16
N LYS A 1191 49.78 -20.27 -16.93
CA LYS A 1191 48.62 -20.97 -16.37
C LYS A 1191 48.23 -20.37 -15.03
N ASP A 1192 46.96 -20.48 -14.69
CA ASP A 1192 46.45 -20.11 -13.36
C ASP A 1192 47.27 -20.82 -12.28
N GLY A 1193 47.64 -20.09 -11.24
CA GLY A 1193 48.55 -20.56 -10.19
C GLY A 1193 50.03 -20.28 -10.44
N ASP A 1194 50.46 -19.83 -11.63
CA ASP A 1194 51.87 -19.47 -11.84
C ASP A 1194 52.27 -18.27 -10.97
N VAL A 1195 53.27 -18.46 -10.11
CA VAL A 1195 53.68 -17.43 -9.13
C VAL A 1195 55.03 -16.80 -9.50
N VAL A 1196 56.02 -17.61 -9.84
CA VAL A 1196 57.40 -17.13 -10.05
C VAL A 1196 58.17 -18.02 -11.01
N PHE A 1197 59.04 -17.39 -11.81
CA PHE A 1197 60.04 -18.02 -12.65
C PHE A 1197 61.39 -17.97 -11.95
N TYR A 1198 62.04 -19.13 -11.86
CA TYR A 1198 63.42 -19.28 -11.41
C TYR A 1198 64.34 -19.53 -12.60
N HIS A 1199 65.55 -18.96 -12.58
CA HIS A 1199 66.59 -19.35 -13.53
C HIS A 1199 66.93 -20.84 -13.38
N ALA A 1200 66.95 -21.59 -14.50
CA ALA A 1200 67.36 -23.00 -14.47
C ALA A 1200 68.89 -23.17 -14.47
N ASP A 1201 69.64 -22.13 -14.81
CA ASP A 1201 71.10 -22.09 -14.93
C ASP A 1201 71.81 -21.25 -13.85
N GLN A 1202 71.06 -20.53 -13.00
CA GLN A 1202 71.62 -19.66 -11.95
C GLN A 1202 71.14 -20.06 -10.56
N SER A 1203 72.06 -19.97 -9.60
CA SER A 1203 71.90 -20.41 -8.20
C SER A 1203 72.34 -19.30 -7.26
N SER A 1204 71.68 -19.18 -6.11
CA SER A 1204 72.10 -18.24 -5.06
C SER A 1204 73.54 -18.52 -4.58
N ARG A 1205 74.07 -19.73 -4.76
CA ARG A 1205 75.46 -20.05 -4.40
C ARG A 1205 76.48 -19.25 -5.20
N SER A 1206 76.19 -18.89 -6.45
CA SER A 1206 77.14 -18.11 -7.27
C SER A 1206 77.39 -16.71 -6.69
N ASP A 1207 76.46 -16.19 -5.89
CA ASP A 1207 76.56 -14.84 -5.32
C ASP A 1207 77.45 -14.81 -4.07
N PHE A 1208 77.78 -15.98 -3.50
CA PHE A 1208 78.58 -16.11 -2.28
C PHE A 1208 79.84 -16.98 -2.47
N GLN A 1209 80.13 -17.46 -3.67
CA GLN A 1209 81.42 -18.08 -3.98
C GLN A 1209 82.48 -16.98 -4.09
N SER A 1210 83.44 -16.95 -3.17
CA SER A 1210 84.59 -16.05 -3.29
C SER A 1210 85.37 -16.40 -4.55
N GLN A 1211 85.57 -15.46 -5.47
CA GLN A 1211 86.53 -15.62 -6.54
C GLN A 1211 87.93 -15.77 -5.92
N VAL A 1212 88.39 -17.01 -5.76
CA VAL A 1212 89.81 -17.29 -5.67
C VAL A 1212 90.26 -17.54 -7.12
N PRO A 1213 91.07 -16.65 -7.71
CA PRO A 1213 91.63 -16.91 -9.02
C PRO A 1213 92.62 -18.07 -8.89
N HIS A 1214 92.46 -19.11 -9.70
CA HIS A 1214 93.47 -20.13 -9.95
C HIS A 1214 94.13 -19.87 -11.30
#